data_AF-A0AAX6FUI9-F1
#
_entry.id   AF-A0AAX6FUI9-F1
#
_cell.length_a   1.000
_cell.length_b   1.000
_cell.length_c   1.000
_cell.angle_alpha   90.00
_cell.angle_beta   90.00
_cell.angle_gamma   90.00
#
_symmetry.space_group_name_H-M   'P 1'
#
loop_
_entity.id
_entity.type
_entity.pdbx_description
1 polymer ?
#
loop_
_entity_poly.entity_id
_entity_poly.type
_entity_poly.pdbx_seq_one_letter_code
_entity_poly.pdbx_strand_id
1 'polypeptide(L)'
;MGTLWRSSNRGACWSPRRRGTPTPAQMRNNIEELNATIDEHRRENTSIQERFREEESEKLAAIKSYEEEKEARLAVEKSRDALVEDLAKAGQEEKCLHDQIKLLQESNKRLQEYNASLQQYNSNLQADGEEWRTISKLNEEKNTMKDSLAGLRNNLTFVKNQLDTSRALHLESIKQKDDLQKEIDRLTIDLQQTRDYRDHQLAQIESLICELSNYKELSEKAAKEMEDTCNSQREIIQTLQDELGTAKEKLKMIDLTAMRTMLENEEQKITMKTLQTRLADAECELLEAENIRKEMHNTVMELKGNIRVFCRVRPSLSESACNSKEGVVISFPTTMEVRGRGIELMHNSKNIAFTYDKVFNPEASQEDIFIEISQLVQSALDGYKVCIFAYGQTGSGKTYTMMGTTEKRGLIPRSLEQIFETSQSKLSQGWKYKMQASMLEIYNETIRDLLSSSNSGSLDIRHDANSNSYVPGLTVVDVCSINEVSFLLQQAAQSRSVGWTQMNEQSSRSHFVFTLRIYGVNEKTEQQVQGVLNLIDLAGSERLSKSGSTGDRLKETQAINKSLSALRDVICALTNKKDHIPYRNSKLTHILQPCLGKDSKTLMFVNISPEASSSAESFCSLQFATGVNSCEIGSSRRQSLTRAESRLSYG
;
A
#
# COMPACT_ATOMS: atom_id res chain seq x y z
N MET A 1 22.65 -34.42 16.43
CA MET A 1 24.06 -34.55 15.98
C MET A 1 24.73 -33.19 16.10
N GLY A 2 26.01 -33.03 16.43
CA GLY A 2 26.96 -34.11 16.80
C GLY A 2 28.44 -33.89 16.49
N THR A 3 28.90 -32.68 16.17
CA THR A 3 30.30 -32.34 15.82
C THR A 3 30.58 -30.90 16.31
N LEU A 4 31.51 -30.56 17.22
CA LEU A 4 32.82 -31.09 17.63
C LEU A 4 33.99 -30.68 16.69
N TRP A 5 34.52 -29.46 16.90
CA TRP A 5 35.86 -28.95 16.51
C TRP A 5 36.15 -27.74 17.44
N ARG A 6 36.65 -27.90 18.67
CA ARG A 6 38.04 -28.19 19.08
C ARG A 6 39.14 -27.30 18.43
N SER A 7 39.57 -26.32 19.24
CA SER A 7 40.96 -25.88 19.46
C SER A 7 41.82 -25.35 18.30
N SER A 8 42.26 -24.09 18.47
CA SER A 8 43.66 -23.71 18.22
C SER A 8 44.12 -22.66 19.25
N ASN A 9 44.49 -23.14 20.43
CA ASN A 9 45.11 -22.31 21.47
C ASN A 9 46.59 -22.05 21.11
N ARG A 10 46.89 -20.93 20.45
CA ARG A 10 48.27 -20.45 20.28
C ARG A 10 48.58 -19.38 21.31
N GLY A 11 49.14 -19.80 22.45
CA GLY A 11 49.69 -18.89 23.45
C GLY A 11 50.88 -18.10 22.91
N ALA A 12 50.63 -16.87 22.44
CA ALA A 12 51.69 -15.94 22.07
C ALA A 12 52.31 -15.35 23.33
N CYS A 13 53.53 -15.78 23.68
CA CYS A 13 54.27 -15.25 24.81
C CYS A 13 54.68 -13.79 24.55
N TRP A 14 53.93 -12.83 25.12
CA TRP A 14 54.30 -11.41 25.09
C TRP A 14 55.12 -11.04 26.33
N SER A 15 56.44 -11.04 26.17
CA SER A 15 57.37 -10.41 27.10
C SER A 15 56.95 -8.97 27.42
N PRO A 16 57.15 -8.46 28.66
CA PRO A 16 56.84 -7.08 29.03
C PRO A 16 57.83 -6.07 28.42
N ARG A 17 57.82 -5.94 27.09
CA ARG A 17 58.48 -4.82 26.40
C ARG A 17 57.76 -3.53 26.77
N ARG A 18 58.51 -2.59 27.35
CA ARG A 18 58.06 -1.25 27.72
C ARG A 18 57.31 -0.60 26.55
N ARG A 19 55.98 -0.50 26.63
CA ARG A 19 55.21 0.42 25.78
C ARG A 19 55.23 1.77 26.49
N GLY A 20 55.75 2.79 25.82
CA GLY A 20 55.64 4.16 26.32
C GLY A 20 54.17 4.56 26.40
N THR A 21 53.83 5.42 27.37
CA THR A 21 52.53 6.08 27.40
C THR A 21 52.30 6.83 26.08
N PRO A 22 51.18 6.61 25.37
CA PRO A 22 50.92 7.29 24.12
C PRO A 22 50.82 8.80 24.37
N THR A 23 51.45 9.58 23.50
CA THR A 23 51.44 11.05 23.59
C THR A 23 50.04 11.61 23.28
N PRO A 24 49.69 12.84 23.73
CA PRO A 24 48.41 13.48 23.41
C PRO A 24 48.15 13.77 21.92
N ALA A 25 49.15 13.53 21.05
CA ALA A 25 48.99 13.49 19.60
C ALA A 25 48.58 12.10 19.12
N GLN A 26 49.26 11.04 19.60
CA GLN A 26 48.88 9.64 19.30
C GLN A 26 47.48 9.30 19.82
N MET A 27 47.09 9.78 21.00
CA MET A 27 45.70 9.65 21.46
C MET A 27 44.70 10.38 20.55
N ARG A 28 45.07 11.52 19.94
CA ARG A 28 44.19 12.25 19.02
C ARG A 28 44.06 11.56 17.67
N ASN A 29 45.16 11.13 17.05
CA ASN A 29 45.12 10.29 15.85
C ASN A 29 44.26 9.03 16.09
N ASN A 30 44.47 8.32 17.19
CA ASN A 30 43.65 7.15 17.52
C ASN A 30 42.16 7.49 17.72
N ILE A 31 41.82 8.69 18.23
CA ILE A 31 40.43 9.15 18.39
C ILE A 31 39.82 9.55 17.03
N GLU A 32 40.58 10.20 16.15
CA GLU A 32 40.14 10.55 14.80
C GLU A 32 39.98 9.31 13.91
N GLU A 33 40.88 8.34 14.02
CA GLU A 33 40.82 7.02 13.38
C GLU A 33 39.65 6.17 13.91
N LEU A 34 39.41 6.19 15.23
CA LEU A 34 38.20 5.59 15.83
C LEU A 34 36.91 6.31 15.39
N ASN A 35 36.89 7.64 15.30
CA ASN A 35 35.71 8.39 14.86
C ASN A 35 35.42 8.16 13.37
N ALA A 36 36.45 8.07 12.53
CA ALA A 36 36.31 7.68 11.13
C ALA A 36 35.72 6.26 11.02
N THR A 37 36.23 5.31 11.81
CA THR A 37 35.70 3.94 11.90
C THR A 37 34.25 3.92 12.42
N ILE A 38 33.89 4.77 13.38
CA ILE A 38 32.52 4.90 13.91
C ILE A 38 31.57 5.48 12.87
N ASP A 39 31.97 6.50 12.11
CA ASP A 39 31.14 7.09 11.06
C ASP A 39 31.09 6.23 9.79
N GLU A 40 32.07 5.36 9.56
CA GLU A 40 32.00 4.27 8.59
C GLU A 40 31.02 3.19 9.06
N HIS A 41 31.16 2.67 10.27
CA HIS A 41 30.20 1.72 10.87
C HIS A 41 28.78 2.29 11.00
N ARG A 42 28.58 3.62 11.09
CA ARG A 42 27.25 4.26 11.02
C ARG A 42 26.67 4.26 9.60
N ARG A 43 27.50 4.48 8.58
CA ARG A 43 27.11 4.36 7.16
C ARG A 43 26.83 2.90 6.79
N GLU A 44 27.60 1.96 7.32
CA GLU A 44 27.28 0.53 7.24
C GLU A 44 25.97 0.21 7.96
N ASN A 45 25.75 0.68 9.19
CA ASN A 45 24.50 0.44 9.93
C ASN A 45 23.27 0.99 9.22
N THR A 46 23.34 2.19 8.62
CA THR A 46 22.22 2.74 7.83
C THR A 46 22.01 1.94 6.55
N SER A 47 23.06 1.58 5.81
CA SER A 47 22.97 0.69 4.64
C SER A 47 22.48 -0.73 4.98
N ILE A 48 22.72 -1.23 6.19
CA ILE A 48 22.22 -2.50 6.70
C ILE A 48 20.76 -2.36 7.15
N GLN A 49 20.36 -1.25 7.79
CA GLN A 49 18.96 -1.00 8.14
C GLN A 49 18.07 -0.79 6.91
N GLU A 50 18.60 -0.17 5.86
CA GLU A 50 17.89 0.06 4.59
C GLU A 50 17.67 -1.28 3.87
N ARG A 51 18.75 -2.08 3.68
CA ARG A 51 18.64 -3.45 3.17
C ARG A 51 17.79 -4.37 4.04
N PHE A 52 17.79 -4.20 5.37
CA PHE A 52 16.92 -4.97 6.26
C PHE A 52 15.44 -4.64 6.04
N ARG A 53 15.07 -3.39 5.72
CA ARG A 53 13.69 -3.04 5.35
C ARG A 53 13.31 -3.56 3.97
N GLU A 54 14.24 -3.56 3.02
CA GLU A 54 14.04 -4.18 1.71
C GLU A 54 13.82 -5.69 1.86
N GLU A 55 14.69 -6.39 2.60
CA GLU A 55 14.59 -7.82 2.91
C GLU A 55 13.32 -8.15 3.74
N GLU A 56 12.92 -7.29 4.68
CA GLU A 56 11.66 -7.44 5.42
C GLU A 56 10.43 -7.24 4.53
N SER A 57 10.48 -6.32 3.56
CA SER A 57 9.42 -6.10 2.57
C SER A 57 9.33 -7.24 1.54
N GLU A 58 10.46 -7.71 1.02
CA GLU A 58 10.53 -8.89 0.13
C GLU A 58 10.03 -10.14 0.85
N LYS A 59 10.41 -10.31 2.13
CA LYS A 59 9.90 -11.39 2.98
C LYS A 59 8.40 -11.29 3.24
N LEU A 60 7.84 -10.09 3.41
CA LEU A 60 6.38 -9.91 3.52
C LEU A 60 5.67 -10.29 2.22
N ALA A 61 6.22 -9.90 1.07
CA ALA A 61 5.71 -10.28 -0.24
C ALA A 61 5.79 -11.79 -0.49
N ALA A 62 6.92 -12.42 -0.11
CA ALA A 62 7.10 -13.87 -0.18
C ALA A 62 6.16 -14.64 0.75
N ILE A 63 5.88 -14.14 1.96
CA ILE A 63 4.87 -14.71 2.86
C ILE A 63 3.49 -14.64 2.21
N LYS A 64 3.08 -13.49 1.66
CA LYS A 64 1.78 -13.34 0.99
C LYS A 64 1.66 -14.27 -0.24
N SER A 65 2.70 -14.36 -1.07
CA SER A 65 2.74 -15.29 -2.20
C SER A 65 2.69 -16.76 -1.76
N TYR A 66 3.28 -17.11 -0.61
CA TYR A 66 3.23 -18.45 -0.04
C TYR A 66 1.85 -18.77 0.56
N GLU A 67 1.14 -17.78 1.13
CA GLU A 67 -0.23 -17.95 1.58
C GLU A 67 -1.21 -18.13 0.41
N GLU A 68 -1.06 -17.36 -0.67
CA GLU A 68 -1.82 -17.54 -1.92
C GLU A 68 -1.55 -18.92 -2.56
N GLU A 69 -0.28 -19.35 -2.63
CA GLU A 69 0.05 -20.69 -3.14
C GLU A 69 -0.47 -21.81 -2.20
N LYS A 70 -0.48 -21.58 -0.89
CA LYS A 70 -1.03 -22.52 0.10
C LYS A 70 -2.55 -22.68 -0.03
N GLU A 71 -3.29 -21.61 -0.28
CA GLU A 71 -4.73 -21.70 -0.57
C GLU A 71 -4.99 -22.42 -1.91
N ALA A 72 -4.21 -22.11 -2.95
CA ALA A 72 -4.28 -22.83 -4.22
C ALA A 72 -3.99 -24.34 -4.06
N ARG A 73 -2.97 -24.70 -3.28
CA ARG A 73 -2.66 -26.09 -2.93
C ARG A 73 -3.79 -26.77 -2.15
N LEU A 74 -4.42 -26.07 -1.19
CA LEU A 74 -5.58 -26.59 -0.45
C LEU A 74 -6.82 -26.79 -1.34
N ALA A 75 -7.01 -25.96 -2.37
CA ALA A 75 -8.08 -26.14 -3.35
C ALA A 75 -7.81 -27.37 -4.26
N VAL A 76 -6.57 -27.53 -4.73
CA VAL A 76 -6.14 -28.71 -5.51
C VAL A 76 -6.22 -29.99 -4.67
N GLU A 77 -5.85 -29.93 -3.39
CA GLU A 77 -5.93 -31.06 -2.45
C GLU A 77 -7.39 -31.52 -2.25
N LYS A 78 -8.33 -30.60 -2.00
CA LYS A 78 -9.76 -30.92 -1.95
C LYS A 78 -10.28 -31.54 -3.26
N SER A 79 -9.83 -31.03 -4.41
CA SER A 79 -10.21 -31.59 -5.72
C SER A 79 -9.61 -32.97 -5.97
N ARG A 80 -8.38 -33.24 -5.49
CA ARG A 80 -7.74 -34.55 -5.54
C ARG A 80 -8.49 -35.55 -4.66
N ASP A 81 -8.85 -35.16 -3.45
CA ASP A 81 -9.47 -36.05 -2.47
C ASP A 81 -10.89 -36.46 -2.91
N ALA A 82 -11.65 -35.56 -3.54
CA ALA A 82 -12.90 -35.90 -4.23
C ALA A 82 -12.70 -36.92 -5.37
N LEU A 83 -11.69 -36.69 -6.24
CA LEU A 83 -11.35 -37.63 -7.32
C LEU A 83 -10.87 -39.00 -6.81
N VAL A 84 -10.23 -39.05 -5.64
CA VAL A 84 -9.85 -40.30 -4.96
C VAL A 84 -11.07 -41.04 -4.42
N GLU A 85 -12.07 -40.31 -3.87
CA GLU A 85 -13.32 -40.91 -3.41
C GLU A 85 -14.14 -41.49 -4.58
N ASP A 86 -14.18 -40.81 -5.72
CA ASP A 86 -14.85 -41.31 -6.93
C ASP A 86 -14.10 -42.50 -7.57
N LEU A 87 -12.75 -42.50 -7.52
CA LEU A 87 -11.95 -43.69 -7.87
C LEU A 87 -12.23 -44.88 -6.96
N ALA A 88 -12.48 -44.64 -5.67
CA ALA A 88 -12.85 -45.70 -4.73
C ALA A 88 -14.24 -46.29 -5.01
N LYS A 89 -15.22 -45.45 -5.41
CA LYS A 89 -16.55 -45.89 -5.87
C LYS A 89 -16.44 -46.74 -7.14
N ALA A 90 -15.73 -46.26 -8.16
CA ALA A 90 -15.50 -47.01 -9.40
C ALA A 90 -14.79 -48.36 -9.14
N GLY A 91 -13.82 -48.40 -8.22
CA GLY A 91 -13.17 -49.65 -7.80
C GLY A 91 -14.06 -50.61 -7.00
N GLN A 92 -15.14 -50.14 -6.36
CA GLN A 92 -16.18 -51.01 -5.79
C GLN A 92 -17.11 -51.55 -6.87
N GLU A 93 -17.48 -50.75 -7.87
CA GLU A 93 -18.31 -51.18 -9.00
C GLU A 93 -17.61 -52.22 -9.88
N GLU A 94 -16.33 -52.03 -10.23
CA GLU A 94 -15.52 -53.02 -10.95
C GLU A 94 -15.50 -54.37 -10.20
N LYS A 95 -15.35 -54.32 -8.88
CA LYS A 95 -15.29 -55.50 -8.02
C LYS A 95 -16.65 -56.22 -7.93
N CYS A 96 -17.74 -55.47 -7.85
CA CYS A 96 -19.10 -56.00 -7.88
C CYS A 96 -19.40 -56.73 -9.20
N LEU A 97 -19.04 -56.10 -10.33
CA LEU A 97 -19.16 -56.71 -11.67
C LEU A 97 -18.28 -57.96 -11.82
N HIS A 98 -17.07 -57.95 -11.25
CA HIS A 98 -16.16 -59.10 -11.26
C HIS A 98 -16.75 -60.32 -10.52
N ASP A 99 -17.32 -60.11 -9.32
CA ASP A 99 -17.99 -61.18 -8.57
C ASP A 99 -19.29 -61.66 -9.26
N GLN A 100 -20.01 -60.77 -9.97
CA GLN A 100 -21.18 -61.13 -10.77
C GLN A 100 -20.82 -62.00 -11.99
N ILE A 101 -19.71 -61.71 -12.68
CA ILE A 101 -19.16 -62.54 -13.76
C ILE A 101 -18.79 -63.93 -13.24
N LYS A 102 -18.23 -64.02 -12.03
CA LYS A 102 -17.83 -65.27 -11.38
C LYS A 102 -19.03 -66.19 -11.09
N LEU A 103 -20.13 -65.62 -10.60
CA LEU A 103 -21.39 -66.36 -10.40
C LEU A 103 -21.99 -66.89 -11.73
N LEU A 104 -21.89 -66.12 -12.82
CA LEU A 104 -22.33 -66.55 -14.14
C LEU A 104 -21.47 -67.68 -14.72
N GLN A 105 -20.18 -67.75 -14.38
CA GLN A 105 -19.31 -68.87 -14.74
C GLN A 105 -19.69 -70.16 -13.99
N GLU A 106 -19.99 -70.08 -12.69
CA GLU A 106 -20.47 -71.25 -11.93
C GLU A 106 -21.85 -71.75 -12.39
N SER A 107 -22.76 -70.83 -12.78
CA SER A 107 -24.07 -71.18 -13.34
C SER A 107 -23.95 -71.98 -14.64
N ASN A 108 -23.12 -71.52 -15.59
CA ASN A 108 -22.89 -72.23 -16.85
C ASN A 108 -22.30 -73.64 -16.64
N LYS A 109 -21.44 -73.83 -15.64
CA LYS A 109 -20.89 -75.15 -15.31
C LYS A 109 -21.99 -76.16 -14.91
N ARG A 110 -22.95 -75.74 -14.08
CA ARG A 110 -24.09 -76.59 -13.67
C ARG A 110 -25.01 -76.96 -14.84
N LEU A 111 -25.20 -76.06 -15.80
CA LEU A 111 -25.99 -76.34 -17.01
C LEU A 111 -25.34 -77.37 -17.94
N GLN A 112 -24.00 -77.47 -17.95
CA GLN A 112 -23.29 -78.53 -18.65
C GLN A 112 -23.45 -79.90 -17.96
N GLU A 113 -23.42 -79.92 -16.62
CA GLU A 113 -23.60 -81.13 -15.82
C GLU A 113 -25.04 -81.70 -15.93
N TYR A 114 -26.07 -80.85 -15.98
CA TYR A 114 -27.48 -81.28 -16.12
C TYR A 114 -27.77 -81.96 -17.47
N ASN A 115 -27.28 -81.41 -18.58
CA ASN A 115 -27.52 -81.96 -19.92
C ASN A 115 -26.94 -83.37 -20.11
N ALA A 116 -25.89 -83.74 -19.37
CA ALA A 116 -25.33 -85.10 -19.38
C ALA A 116 -26.28 -86.16 -18.80
N SER A 117 -27.21 -85.76 -17.92
CA SER A 117 -28.11 -86.70 -17.23
C SER A 117 -29.35 -87.08 -18.04
N LEU A 118 -29.83 -86.18 -18.91
CA LEU A 118 -31.06 -86.38 -19.68
C LEU A 118 -30.93 -87.40 -20.83
N GLN A 119 -29.71 -87.74 -21.25
CA GLN A 119 -29.48 -88.75 -22.29
C GLN A 119 -29.66 -90.20 -21.81
N GLN A 120 -29.78 -90.45 -20.48
CA GLN A 120 -29.73 -91.80 -19.92
C GLN A 120 -31.11 -92.42 -19.62
N TYR A 121 -32.22 -91.67 -19.69
CA TYR A 121 -33.54 -92.12 -19.21
C TYR A 121 -34.47 -92.70 -20.30
N ASN A 122 -34.37 -92.23 -21.55
CA ASN A 122 -35.33 -92.55 -22.62
C ASN A 122 -35.08 -93.92 -23.26
N SER A 123 -35.50 -95.04 -22.65
CA SER A 123 -35.28 -96.38 -23.27
C SER A 123 -36.27 -97.55 -23.06
N ASN A 124 -37.17 -97.64 -22.06
CA ASN A 124 -37.98 -98.88 -21.86
C ASN A 124 -39.39 -98.74 -21.21
N LEU A 125 -40.47 -99.28 -21.84
CA LEU A 125 -41.63 -100.09 -21.28
C LEU A 125 -42.96 -100.11 -22.13
N GLN A 126 -43.77 -101.20 -22.14
CA GLN A 126 -45.12 -101.41 -22.81
C GLN A 126 -45.92 -102.75 -22.42
N ALA A 127 -47.29 -102.82 -22.45
CA ALA A 127 -48.32 -103.96 -22.51
C ALA A 127 -48.67 -104.93 -21.29
N ASP A 128 -49.63 -105.93 -21.25
CA ASP A 128 -51.14 -106.16 -21.43
C ASP A 128 -51.56 -107.65 -20.96
N GLY A 129 -52.77 -108.32 -20.84
CA GLY A 129 -54.28 -108.14 -20.96
C GLY A 129 -55.18 -109.47 -20.76
N GLU A 130 -56.56 -109.42 -20.79
CA GLU A 130 -57.66 -110.48 -21.03
C GLU A 130 -58.38 -111.43 -19.94
N GLU A 131 -59.47 -112.21 -20.30
CA GLU A 131 -60.54 -112.93 -19.47
C GLU A 131 -61.16 -114.27 -20.15
N TRP A 132 -62.23 -115.12 -19.84
CA TRP A 132 -63.39 -115.34 -18.88
C TRP A 132 -64.21 -116.73 -18.96
N ARG A 133 -65.07 -117.11 -17.94
CA ARG A 133 -66.48 -117.73 -17.93
C ARG A 133 -66.96 -119.26 -18.11
N THR A 134 -68.02 -119.71 -17.34
CA THR A 134 -69.24 -120.61 -17.65
C THR A 134 -69.56 -122.05 -17.02
N ILE A 135 -70.60 -122.85 -17.48
CA ILE A 135 -71.61 -123.73 -16.69
C ILE A 135 -72.12 -125.10 -17.36
N SER A 136 -72.71 -126.13 -16.63
CA SER A 136 -74.04 -126.88 -16.92
C SER A 136 -74.28 -128.41 -16.53
N LYS A 137 -75.57 -128.89 -16.42
CA LYS A 137 -76.25 -130.24 -16.64
C LYS A 137 -77.18 -130.96 -15.58
N LEU A 138 -77.86 -132.09 -15.98
CA LEU A 138 -79.28 -132.47 -15.71
C LEU A 138 -79.64 -134.01 -15.75
N ASN A 139 -80.73 -134.44 -15.05
CA ASN A 139 -81.69 -135.58 -15.28
C ASN A 139 -81.17 -137.06 -15.48
N GLU A 140 -81.92 -138.18 -15.48
CA GLU A 140 -83.36 -138.56 -15.31
C GLU A 140 -83.49 -140.05 -14.85
N GLU A 141 -84.74 -140.59 -14.76
CA GLU A 141 -85.20 -142.00 -14.82
C GLU A 141 -85.62 -142.74 -13.51
N LYS A 142 -86.65 -143.64 -13.46
CA LYS A 142 -87.96 -143.82 -14.17
C LYS A 142 -88.59 -145.20 -13.85
N ASN A 143 -89.89 -145.21 -13.50
CA ASN A 143 -90.78 -146.39 -13.44
C ASN A 143 -90.36 -147.50 -12.43
N THR A 144 -91.14 -148.55 -12.09
CA THR A 144 -92.32 -149.17 -12.75
C THR A 144 -93.42 -149.63 -11.77
N MET A 145 -94.60 -149.90 -12.35
CA MET A 145 -95.79 -150.59 -11.80
C MET A 145 -96.72 -149.67 -10.98
N LYS A 146 -98.04 -149.55 -11.28
CA LYS A 146 -99.09 -150.55 -11.59
C LYS A 146 -99.47 -151.40 -10.36
N ASP A 147 -100.73 -151.75 -10.08
CA ASP A 147 -101.87 -151.97 -11.00
C ASP A 147 -103.25 -151.38 -10.59
N SER A 148 -103.40 -150.66 -9.47
CA SER A 148 -104.71 -150.30 -8.87
C SER A 148 -105.54 -149.22 -9.62
N LEU A 149 -105.79 -149.43 -10.91
CA LEU A 149 -106.24 -148.44 -11.89
C LEU A 149 -107.77 -148.46 -12.09
N ALA A 150 -108.53 -148.05 -11.06
CA ALA A 150 -110.00 -147.97 -11.11
C ALA A 150 -110.59 -146.56 -10.92
N GLY A 151 -110.00 -145.70 -10.06
CA GLY A 151 -110.58 -144.41 -9.69
C GLY A 151 -110.31 -143.23 -10.64
N LEU A 152 -109.34 -143.35 -11.56
CA LEU A 152 -108.71 -142.19 -12.22
C LEU A 152 -109.16 -141.95 -13.68
N ARG A 153 -110.47 -142.00 -13.96
CA ARG A 153 -111.02 -141.51 -15.26
C ARG A 153 -111.55 -140.08 -15.23
N ASN A 154 -111.94 -139.55 -14.07
CA ASN A 154 -112.54 -138.21 -13.98
C ASN A 154 -111.51 -137.05 -14.05
N ASN A 155 -110.22 -137.32 -13.81
CA ASN A 155 -109.19 -136.26 -13.79
C ASN A 155 -108.68 -135.87 -15.20
N LEU A 156 -108.98 -136.65 -16.23
CA LEU A 156 -108.41 -136.49 -17.58
C LEU A 156 -108.90 -135.21 -18.29
N THR A 157 -110.10 -134.72 -17.98
CA THR A 157 -110.69 -133.50 -18.55
C THR A 157 -110.18 -132.20 -17.91
N PHE A 158 -109.65 -132.25 -16.69
CA PHE A 158 -109.18 -131.07 -15.96
C PHE A 158 -107.80 -130.59 -16.44
N VAL A 159 -106.85 -131.52 -16.59
CA VAL A 159 -105.44 -131.20 -16.86
C VAL A 159 -105.23 -130.53 -18.23
N LYS A 160 -106.04 -130.88 -19.24
CA LYS A 160 -105.85 -130.38 -20.61
C LYS A 160 -106.00 -128.86 -20.72
N ASN A 161 -106.93 -128.25 -19.97
CA ASN A 161 -107.18 -126.81 -20.04
C ASN A 161 -106.12 -125.95 -19.29
N GLN A 162 -105.34 -126.55 -18.38
CA GLN A 162 -104.22 -125.84 -17.72
C GLN A 162 -102.98 -125.71 -18.61
N LEU A 163 -102.79 -126.62 -19.57
CA LEU A 163 -101.58 -126.64 -20.40
C LEU A 163 -101.52 -125.48 -21.40
N ASP A 164 -102.64 -125.18 -22.05
CA ASP A 164 -102.71 -124.14 -23.08
C ASP A 164 -102.73 -122.72 -22.46
N THR A 165 -103.28 -122.54 -21.26
CA THR A 165 -103.17 -121.30 -20.49
C THR A 165 -101.74 -121.03 -20.02
N SER A 166 -101.00 -122.06 -19.60
CA SER A 166 -99.59 -121.94 -19.23
C SER A 166 -98.69 -121.50 -20.41
N ARG A 167 -98.97 -122.01 -21.62
CA ARG A 167 -98.23 -121.63 -22.84
C ARG A 167 -98.39 -120.16 -23.24
N ALA A 168 -99.59 -119.59 -23.08
CA ALA A 168 -99.83 -118.18 -23.37
C ALA A 168 -99.00 -117.26 -22.45
N LEU A 169 -98.99 -117.54 -21.14
CA LEU A 169 -98.22 -116.77 -20.15
C LEU A 169 -96.70 -116.78 -20.43
N HIS A 170 -96.15 -117.89 -20.92
CA HIS A 170 -94.72 -117.98 -21.21
C HIS A 170 -94.31 -117.14 -22.42
N LEU A 171 -95.18 -116.98 -23.43
CA LEU A 171 -94.93 -116.10 -24.58
C LEU A 171 -94.96 -114.62 -24.19
N GLU A 172 -95.90 -114.22 -23.33
CA GLU A 172 -95.96 -112.86 -22.76
C GLU A 172 -94.69 -112.52 -21.98
N SER A 173 -94.18 -113.46 -21.17
CA SER A 173 -92.95 -113.29 -20.39
C SER A 173 -91.68 -113.17 -21.25
N ILE A 174 -91.59 -113.88 -22.38
CA ILE A 174 -90.48 -113.72 -23.34
C ILE A 174 -90.50 -112.31 -23.95
N LYS A 175 -91.68 -111.83 -24.34
CA LYS A 175 -91.86 -110.49 -24.92
C LYS A 175 -91.48 -109.38 -23.92
N GLN A 176 -91.90 -109.50 -22.67
CA GLN A 176 -91.47 -108.60 -21.58
C GLN A 176 -89.95 -108.57 -21.41
N LYS A 177 -89.27 -109.71 -21.56
CA LYS A 177 -87.80 -109.78 -21.47
C LYS A 177 -87.10 -109.04 -22.61
N ASP A 178 -87.57 -109.19 -23.84
CA ASP A 178 -87.03 -108.48 -25.00
C ASP A 178 -87.24 -106.96 -24.90
N ASP A 179 -88.39 -106.52 -24.38
CA ASP A 179 -88.67 -105.10 -24.19
C ASP A 179 -87.82 -104.50 -23.05
N LEU A 180 -87.60 -105.23 -21.95
CA LEU A 180 -86.64 -104.85 -20.89
C LEU A 180 -85.19 -104.80 -21.38
N GLN A 181 -84.76 -105.68 -22.29
CA GLN A 181 -83.40 -105.61 -22.85
C GLN A 181 -83.19 -104.33 -23.65
N LYS A 182 -84.16 -103.93 -24.48
CA LYS A 182 -84.11 -102.66 -25.24
C LYS A 182 -84.06 -101.45 -24.30
N GLU A 183 -84.72 -101.53 -23.15
CA GLU A 183 -84.67 -100.48 -22.12
C GLU A 183 -83.29 -100.41 -21.44
N ILE A 184 -82.67 -101.55 -21.13
CA ILE A 184 -81.29 -101.62 -20.62
C ILE A 184 -80.28 -101.05 -21.64
N ASP A 185 -80.40 -101.42 -22.91
CA ASP A 185 -79.51 -100.94 -23.98
C ASP A 185 -79.62 -99.42 -24.14
N ARG A 186 -80.85 -98.89 -24.06
CA ARG A 186 -81.13 -97.44 -24.13
C ARG A 186 -80.57 -96.68 -22.93
N LEU A 187 -80.83 -97.16 -21.71
CA LEU A 187 -80.28 -96.60 -20.48
C LEU A 187 -78.75 -96.63 -20.46
N THR A 188 -78.11 -97.63 -21.09
CA THR A 188 -76.66 -97.71 -21.23
C THR A 188 -76.10 -96.60 -22.12
N ILE A 189 -76.80 -96.28 -23.22
CA ILE A 189 -76.45 -95.17 -24.12
C ILE A 189 -76.63 -93.82 -23.40
N ASP A 190 -77.76 -93.60 -22.73
CA ASP A 190 -78.05 -92.36 -22.01
C ASP A 190 -77.04 -92.12 -20.87
N LEU A 191 -76.62 -93.19 -20.17
CA LEU A 191 -75.62 -93.12 -19.10
C LEU A 191 -74.22 -92.82 -19.65
N GLN A 192 -73.87 -93.33 -20.84
CA GLN A 192 -72.60 -92.97 -21.48
C GLN A 192 -72.61 -91.50 -21.94
N GLN A 193 -73.67 -91.02 -22.60
CA GLN A 193 -73.80 -89.61 -22.97
C GLN A 193 -73.73 -88.68 -21.75
N THR A 194 -74.29 -89.10 -20.62
CA THR A 194 -74.21 -88.36 -19.34
C THR A 194 -72.77 -88.30 -18.80
N ARG A 195 -71.97 -89.35 -18.98
CA ARG A 195 -70.54 -89.34 -18.63
C ARG A 195 -69.74 -88.42 -19.55
N ASP A 196 -69.92 -88.56 -20.87
CA ASP A 196 -69.21 -87.75 -21.86
C ASP A 196 -69.51 -86.24 -21.66
N TYR A 197 -70.77 -85.90 -21.35
CA TYR A 197 -71.17 -84.54 -20.97
C TYR A 197 -70.52 -84.06 -19.67
N ARG A 198 -70.51 -84.89 -18.61
CA ARG A 198 -69.84 -84.56 -17.33
C ARG A 198 -68.34 -84.31 -17.54
N ASP A 199 -67.68 -85.15 -18.32
CA ASP A 199 -66.23 -85.10 -18.51
C ASP A 199 -65.83 -83.91 -19.39
N HIS A 200 -66.68 -83.53 -20.35
CA HIS A 200 -66.55 -82.24 -21.05
C HIS A 200 -66.74 -81.03 -20.13
N GLN A 201 -67.71 -81.07 -19.21
CA GLN A 201 -67.92 -79.99 -18.21
C GLN A 201 -66.74 -79.88 -17.24
N LEU A 202 -66.15 -81.00 -16.82
CA LEU A 202 -64.94 -81.00 -15.98
C LEU A 202 -63.76 -80.33 -16.70
N ALA A 203 -63.51 -80.67 -17.97
CA ALA A 203 -62.45 -80.04 -18.76
C ALA A 203 -62.67 -78.51 -18.95
N GLN A 204 -63.91 -78.04 -19.10
CA GLN A 204 -64.22 -76.61 -19.13
C GLN A 204 -63.92 -75.92 -17.78
N ILE A 205 -64.27 -76.57 -16.66
CA ILE A 205 -63.99 -76.07 -15.31
C ILE A 205 -62.48 -76.01 -15.05
N GLU A 206 -61.70 -77.01 -15.46
CA GLU A 206 -60.24 -77.02 -15.33
C GLU A 206 -59.57 -75.89 -16.14
N SER A 207 -60.05 -75.61 -17.36
CA SER A 207 -59.60 -74.47 -18.17
C SER A 207 -59.88 -73.14 -17.46
N LEU A 208 -61.09 -72.95 -16.95
CA LEU A 208 -61.49 -71.74 -16.22
C LEU A 208 -60.70 -71.55 -14.91
N ILE A 209 -60.34 -72.64 -14.21
CA ILE A 209 -59.47 -72.59 -13.03
C ILE A 209 -58.06 -72.12 -13.41
N CYS A 210 -57.50 -72.61 -14.53
CA CYS A 210 -56.21 -72.11 -15.03
C CYS A 210 -56.26 -70.62 -15.40
N GLU A 211 -57.31 -70.18 -16.10
CA GLU A 211 -57.50 -68.77 -16.46
C GLU A 211 -57.61 -67.88 -15.20
N LEU A 212 -58.44 -68.27 -14.23
CA LEU A 212 -58.58 -67.54 -12.96
C LEU A 212 -57.27 -67.50 -12.16
N SER A 213 -56.48 -68.56 -12.18
CA SER A 213 -55.15 -68.57 -11.56
C SER A 213 -54.20 -67.56 -12.24
N ASN A 214 -54.17 -67.54 -13.57
CA ASN A 214 -53.35 -66.60 -14.34
C ASN A 214 -53.78 -65.14 -14.11
N TYR A 215 -55.08 -64.85 -14.13
CA TYR A 215 -55.60 -63.51 -13.83
C TYR A 215 -55.28 -63.05 -12.41
N LYS A 216 -55.35 -63.96 -11.43
CA LYS A 216 -54.95 -63.67 -10.04
C LYS A 216 -53.46 -63.33 -9.96
N GLU A 217 -52.58 -64.14 -10.54
CA GLU A 217 -51.13 -63.92 -10.48
C GLU A 217 -50.73 -62.61 -11.19
N LEU A 218 -51.38 -62.27 -12.32
CA LEU A 218 -51.19 -60.99 -13.00
C LEU A 218 -51.69 -59.80 -12.15
N SER A 219 -52.84 -59.95 -11.46
CA SER A 219 -53.36 -58.90 -10.58
C SER A 219 -52.49 -58.70 -9.34
N GLU A 220 -51.91 -59.76 -8.76
CA GLU A 220 -51.01 -59.67 -7.61
C GLU A 220 -49.67 -59.01 -8.00
N LYS A 221 -49.14 -59.30 -9.20
CA LYS A 221 -47.97 -58.60 -9.77
C LYS A 221 -48.24 -57.11 -9.98
N ALA A 222 -49.33 -56.76 -10.68
CA ALA A 222 -49.67 -55.36 -10.96
C ALA A 222 -49.97 -54.55 -9.69
N ALA A 223 -50.60 -55.16 -8.68
CA ALA A 223 -50.80 -54.53 -7.38
C ALA A 223 -49.47 -54.23 -6.68
N LYS A 224 -48.52 -55.18 -6.70
CA LYS A 224 -47.20 -55.01 -6.10
C LYS A 224 -46.36 -53.97 -6.84
N GLU A 225 -46.33 -53.98 -8.16
CA GLU A 225 -45.62 -52.97 -8.97
C GLU A 225 -46.14 -51.55 -8.69
N MET A 226 -47.46 -51.40 -8.48
CA MET A 226 -48.07 -50.14 -8.06
C MET A 226 -47.68 -49.74 -6.62
N GLU A 227 -47.63 -50.68 -5.69
CA GLU A 227 -47.20 -50.45 -4.29
C GLU A 227 -45.73 -50.04 -4.22
N ASP A 228 -44.83 -50.77 -4.88
CA ASP A 228 -43.40 -50.46 -4.98
C ASP A 228 -43.18 -49.07 -5.63
N THR A 229 -43.97 -48.73 -6.67
CA THR A 229 -43.98 -47.40 -7.30
C THR A 229 -44.44 -46.30 -6.33
N CYS A 230 -45.52 -46.53 -5.58
CA CYS A 230 -46.05 -45.57 -4.61
C CYS A 230 -45.10 -45.35 -3.42
N ASN A 231 -44.34 -46.37 -3.03
CA ASN A 231 -43.31 -46.27 -1.99
C ASN A 231 -42.10 -45.45 -2.49
N SER A 232 -41.58 -45.76 -3.68
CA SER A 232 -40.49 -44.96 -4.30
C SER A 232 -40.89 -43.49 -4.50
N GLN A 233 -42.11 -43.22 -4.99
CA GLN A 233 -42.61 -41.85 -5.11
C GLN A 233 -42.74 -41.13 -3.76
N ARG A 234 -43.06 -41.85 -2.67
CA ARG A 234 -43.12 -41.28 -1.31
C ARG A 234 -41.74 -40.88 -0.80
N GLU A 235 -40.72 -41.69 -1.04
CA GLU A 235 -39.32 -41.37 -0.68
C GLU A 235 -38.79 -40.15 -1.47
N ILE A 236 -39.11 -40.07 -2.76
CA ILE A 236 -38.80 -38.90 -3.60
C ILE A 236 -39.54 -37.65 -3.10
N ILE A 237 -40.81 -37.76 -2.72
CA ILE A 237 -41.57 -36.63 -2.14
C ILE A 237 -40.99 -36.19 -0.80
N GLN A 238 -40.56 -37.11 0.06
CA GLN A 238 -39.96 -36.79 1.36
C GLN A 238 -38.61 -36.06 1.18
N THR A 239 -37.71 -36.61 0.36
CA THR A 239 -36.40 -35.99 0.09
C THR A 239 -36.53 -34.60 -0.53
N LEU A 240 -37.44 -34.40 -1.48
CA LEU A 240 -37.74 -33.07 -2.04
C LEU A 240 -38.35 -32.09 -1.01
N GLN A 241 -39.10 -32.57 -0.02
CA GLN A 241 -39.60 -31.71 1.07
C GLN A 241 -38.47 -31.28 2.02
N ASP A 242 -37.54 -32.19 2.32
CA ASP A 242 -36.39 -31.90 3.17
C ASP A 242 -35.40 -30.94 2.47
N GLU A 243 -35.12 -31.15 1.18
CA GLU A 243 -34.35 -30.21 0.36
C GLU A 243 -34.97 -28.81 0.33
N LEU A 244 -36.29 -28.73 0.08
CA LEU A 244 -37.06 -27.48 0.09
C LEU A 244 -37.03 -26.81 1.48
N GLY A 245 -36.96 -27.59 2.56
CA GLY A 245 -36.70 -27.10 3.92
C GLY A 245 -35.36 -26.39 4.02
N THR A 246 -34.26 -27.09 3.71
CA THR A 246 -32.91 -26.48 3.80
C THR A 246 -32.73 -25.29 2.87
N ALA A 247 -33.38 -25.28 1.69
CA ALA A 247 -33.35 -24.17 0.75
C ALA A 247 -34.00 -22.90 1.32
N LYS A 248 -35.13 -23.04 2.02
CA LYS A 248 -35.81 -21.92 2.70
C LYS A 248 -34.98 -21.35 3.85
N GLU A 249 -34.29 -22.19 4.61
CA GLU A 249 -33.40 -21.73 5.69
C GLU A 249 -32.17 -21.01 5.15
N LYS A 250 -31.55 -21.55 4.09
CA LYS A 250 -30.44 -20.89 3.37
C LYS A 250 -30.87 -19.52 2.83
N LEU A 251 -32.03 -19.41 2.20
CA LEU A 251 -32.58 -18.15 1.71
C LEU A 251 -32.72 -17.12 2.83
N LYS A 252 -33.36 -17.50 3.95
CA LYS A 252 -33.55 -16.63 5.13
C LYS A 252 -32.23 -16.13 5.73
N MET A 253 -31.18 -16.96 5.71
CA MET A 253 -29.83 -16.57 6.16
C MET A 253 -29.13 -15.61 5.18
N ILE A 254 -29.37 -15.77 3.87
CA ILE A 254 -28.90 -14.84 2.83
C ILE A 254 -29.61 -13.48 2.99
N ASP A 255 -30.93 -13.47 3.18
CA ASP A 255 -31.70 -12.22 3.40
C ASP A 255 -31.20 -11.46 4.64
N LEU A 256 -30.94 -12.16 5.74
CA LEU A 256 -30.39 -11.57 6.98
C LEU A 256 -28.97 -11.01 6.80
N THR A 257 -28.11 -11.67 6.02
CA THR A 257 -26.75 -11.19 5.75
C THR A 257 -26.72 -10.05 4.72
N ALA A 258 -27.62 -10.06 3.74
CA ALA A 258 -27.84 -8.94 2.83
C ALA A 258 -28.36 -7.70 3.59
N MET A 259 -29.34 -7.86 4.48
CA MET A 259 -29.84 -6.75 5.31
C MET A 259 -28.76 -6.18 6.23
N ARG A 260 -27.95 -7.05 6.85
CA ARG A 260 -26.82 -6.63 7.69
C ARG A 260 -25.77 -5.84 6.90
N THR A 261 -25.32 -6.36 5.77
CA THR A 261 -24.29 -5.69 4.95
C THR A 261 -24.79 -4.39 4.33
N MET A 262 -26.09 -4.25 4.03
CA MET A 262 -26.65 -2.95 3.64
C MET A 262 -26.55 -1.90 4.75
N LEU A 263 -26.87 -2.26 6.00
CA LEU A 263 -26.75 -1.35 7.16
C LEU A 263 -25.29 -0.97 7.42
N GLU A 264 -24.37 -1.92 7.38
CA GLU A 264 -22.93 -1.69 7.57
C GLU A 264 -22.35 -0.77 6.46
N ASN A 265 -22.81 -0.92 5.20
CA ASN A 265 -22.46 -0.01 4.11
C ASN A 265 -23.05 1.41 4.28
N GLU A 266 -24.26 1.53 4.82
CA GLU A 266 -24.92 2.83 5.03
C GLU A 266 -24.26 3.62 6.19
N GLU A 267 -23.87 2.93 7.28
CA GLU A 267 -23.05 3.51 8.35
C GLU A 267 -21.67 3.97 7.85
N GLN A 268 -21.00 3.16 7.02
CA GLN A 268 -19.74 3.56 6.37
C GLN A 268 -19.91 4.80 5.48
N LYS A 269 -21.01 4.89 4.73
CA LYS A 269 -21.34 6.03 3.86
C LYS A 269 -21.60 7.32 4.65
N ILE A 270 -22.30 7.23 5.78
CA ILE A 270 -22.50 8.35 6.71
C ILE A 270 -21.16 8.79 7.31
N THR A 271 -20.32 7.83 7.72
CA THR A 271 -18.98 8.08 8.28
C THR A 271 -18.08 8.76 7.25
N MET A 272 -18.02 8.26 6.02
CA MET A 272 -17.24 8.82 4.91
C MET A 272 -17.65 10.26 4.61
N LYS A 273 -18.96 10.55 4.53
CA LYS A 273 -19.48 11.91 4.32
C LYS A 273 -19.09 12.85 5.48
N THR A 274 -19.15 12.36 6.71
CA THR A 274 -18.78 13.14 7.92
C THR A 274 -17.27 13.46 7.93
N LEU A 275 -16.43 12.51 7.53
CA LEU A 275 -14.98 12.72 7.39
C LEU A 275 -14.66 13.70 6.25
N GLN A 276 -15.40 13.66 5.13
CA GLN A 276 -15.24 14.63 4.03
C GLN A 276 -15.55 16.06 4.46
N THR A 277 -16.64 16.30 5.21
CA THR A 277 -16.94 17.63 5.76
C THR A 277 -15.82 18.09 6.69
N ARG A 278 -15.43 17.27 7.68
CA ARG A 278 -14.37 17.62 8.65
C ARG A 278 -13.01 17.87 8.00
N LEU A 279 -12.71 17.23 6.86
CA LEU A 279 -11.50 17.50 6.09
C LEU A 279 -11.57 18.88 5.42
N ALA A 280 -12.71 19.24 4.82
CA ALA A 280 -12.91 20.55 4.21
C ALA A 280 -12.87 21.69 5.25
N ASP A 281 -13.49 21.49 6.42
CA ASP A 281 -13.44 22.42 7.55
C ASP A 281 -11.98 22.66 7.98
N ALA A 282 -11.20 21.59 8.18
CA ALA A 282 -9.79 21.65 8.57
C ALA A 282 -8.87 22.26 7.49
N GLU A 283 -9.16 22.06 6.20
CA GLU A 283 -8.44 22.78 5.13
C GLU A 283 -8.71 24.30 5.17
N CYS A 284 -9.93 24.71 5.56
CA CYS A 284 -10.30 26.11 5.70
C CYS A 284 -9.61 26.76 6.92
N GLU A 285 -9.67 26.11 8.10
CA GLU A 285 -8.97 26.56 9.30
C GLU A 285 -7.46 26.73 9.07
N LEU A 286 -6.84 25.79 8.33
CA LEU A 286 -5.42 25.83 8.01
C LEU A 286 -5.06 27.00 7.08
N LEU A 287 -5.93 27.34 6.13
CA LEU A 287 -5.76 28.49 5.25
C LEU A 287 -5.86 29.82 6.03
N GLU A 288 -6.82 29.94 6.93
CA GLU A 288 -6.97 31.10 7.81
C GLU A 288 -5.77 31.26 8.75
N ALA A 289 -5.33 30.17 9.39
CA ALA A 289 -4.16 30.15 10.26
C ALA A 289 -2.87 30.57 9.55
N GLU A 290 -2.66 30.15 8.29
CA GLU A 290 -1.50 30.57 7.48
C GLU A 290 -1.59 32.05 7.04
N ASN A 291 -2.78 32.62 6.88
CA ASN A 291 -2.95 34.06 6.66
C ASN A 291 -2.67 34.86 7.94
N ILE A 292 -3.22 34.44 9.09
CA ILE A 292 -2.95 35.05 10.40
C ILE A 292 -1.46 34.96 10.73
N ARG A 293 -0.80 33.83 10.47
CA ARG A 293 0.66 33.68 10.64
C ARG A 293 1.42 34.71 9.81
N LYS A 294 1.09 34.90 8.52
CA LYS A 294 1.74 35.90 7.66
C LYS A 294 1.60 37.32 8.21
N GLU A 295 0.42 37.67 8.70
CA GLU A 295 0.14 39.00 9.28
C GLU A 295 0.89 39.21 10.61
N MET A 296 0.73 38.29 11.58
CA MET A 296 1.44 38.36 12.86
C MET A 296 2.96 38.36 12.67
N HIS A 297 3.48 37.55 11.75
CA HIS A 297 4.91 37.53 11.39
C HIS A 297 5.37 38.86 10.81
N ASN A 298 4.58 39.50 9.94
CA ASN A 298 4.92 40.83 9.44
C ASN A 298 4.94 41.87 10.57
N THR A 299 3.90 41.91 11.40
CA THR A 299 3.80 42.83 12.54
C THR A 299 4.97 42.65 13.51
N VAL A 300 5.38 41.42 13.80
CA VAL A 300 6.59 41.15 14.61
C VAL A 300 7.88 41.58 13.91
N MET A 301 7.99 41.49 12.58
CA MET A 301 9.13 42.02 11.84
C MET A 301 9.19 43.55 11.83
N GLU A 302 8.05 44.24 11.70
CA GLU A 302 7.98 45.71 11.72
C GLU A 302 8.21 46.28 13.13
N LEU A 303 7.65 45.65 14.18
CA LEU A 303 7.94 46.00 15.57
C LEU A 303 9.42 45.74 15.96
N LYS A 304 10.11 44.83 15.27
CA LYS A 304 11.57 44.63 15.38
C LYS A 304 12.40 45.62 14.54
N GLY A 305 11.77 46.53 13.78
CA GLY A 305 12.45 47.47 12.89
C GLY A 305 12.82 46.91 11.51
N ASN A 306 12.66 47.77 10.50
CA ASN A 306 12.94 47.48 9.08
C ASN A 306 14.44 47.51 8.75
N ILE A 307 15.23 48.31 9.47
CA ILE A 307 16.69 48.17 9.52
C ILE A 307 17.06 47.65 10.90
N ARG A 308 17.87 46.60 10.93
CA ARG A 308 18.47 46.04 12.15
C ARG A 308 19.99 45.90 12.00
N VAL A 309 20.68 45.79 13.13
CA VAL A 309 22.12 45.59 13.22
C VAL A 309 22.45 44.48 14.21
N PHE A 310 23.12 43.44 13.73
CA PHE A 310 23.64 42.34 14.55
C PHE A 310 25.17 42.43 14.59
N CYS A 311 25.74 42.53 15.79
CA CYS A 311 27.20 42.47 15.98
C CYS A 311 27.64 41.02 16.19
N ARG A 312 28.63 40.55 15.43
CA ARG A 312 29.25 39.24 15.61
C ARG A 312 30.75 39.38 15.90
N VAL A 313 31.17 38.99 17.09
CA VAL A 313 32.59 38.84 17.44
C VAL A 313 33.02 37.42 17.08
N ARG A 314 34.14 37.26 16.36
CA ARG A 314 34.70 35.93 16.07
C ARG A 314 35.58 35.41 17.21
N PRO A 315 35.83 34.08 17.31
CA PRO A 315 36.95 33.54 18.08
C PRO A 315 38.29 34.22 17.77
N SER A 316 39.22 34.20 18.73
CA SER A 316 40.63 34.52 18.47
C SER A 316 41.22 33.45 17.55
N LEU A 317 42.12 33.85 16.64
CA LEU A 317 42.82 32.92 15.73
C LEU A 317 44.19 32.47 16.27
N SER A 318 44.58 32.92 17.46
CA SER A 318 45.85 32.56 18.10
C SER A 318 45.81 31.17 18.74
N GLU A 319 46.59 30.21 18.22
CA GLU A 319 46.75 28.89 18.84
C GLU A 319 47.37 28.93 20.26
N SER A 320 48.02 30.04 20.62
CA SER A 320 48.51 30.36 21.97
C SER A 320 47.39 30.60 23.02
N ALA A 321 46.24 29.94 22.88
CA ALA A 321 45.06 30.12 23.72
C ALA A 321 45.21 29.56 25.17
N CYS A 322 46.41 29.17 25.57
CA CYS A 322 46.77 28.87 26.95
C CYS A 322 47.69 29.96 27.54
N ASN A 323 47.26 30.50 28.68
CA ASN A 323 48.06 31.23 29.68
C ASN A 323 48.27 32.76 29.55
N SER A 324 47.59 33.49 28.66
CA SER A 324 47.41 34.95 28.87
C SER A 324 46.04 35.47 28.45
N LYS A 325 45.50 36.44 29.21
CA LYS A 325 44.34 37.27 28.81
C LYS A 325 44.76 38.55 28.08
N GLU A 326 46.05 38.69 27.80
CA GLU A 326 46.71 39.90 27.30
C GLU A 326 46.61 39.98 25.78
N GLY A 327 45.42 40.29 25.25
CA GLY A 327 45.22 40.44 23.81
C GLY A 327 43.77 40.53 23.34
N VAL A 328 42.82 40.08 24.17
CA VAL A 328 41.37 40.28 23.92
C VAL A 328 40.99 41.69 24.39
N VAL A 329 40.43 42.47 23.47
CA VAL A 329 40.14 43.91 23.67
C VAL A 329 38.64 44.19 23.76
N ILE A 330 37.83 43.14 23.81
CA ILE A 330 36.36 43.18 23.86
C ILE A 330 35.85 42.56 25.16
N SER A 331 34.91 43.24 25.81
CA SER A 331 34.09 42.72 26.91
C SER A 331 32.61 42.72 26.53
N PHE A 332 31.81 41.97 27.30
CA PHE A 332 30.35 41.91 27.15
C PHE A 332 29.70 42.25 28.50
N PRO A 333 28.79 43.22 28.57
CA PRO A 333 28.16 43.63 29.82
C PRO A 333 27.25 42.52 30.38
N THR A 334 27.43 42.21 31.66
CA THR A 334 26.66 41.18 32.39
C THR A 334 25.36 41.71 32.99
N THR A 335 25.16 43.03 33.00
CA THR A 335 23.92 43.71 33.43
C THR A 335 22.71 43.28 32.59
N MET A 336 21.61 42.87 33.22
CA MET A 336 20.45 42.27 32.54
C MET A 336 19.86 43.13 31.41
N GLU A 337 19.83 44.46 31.56
CA GLU A 337 19.23 45.39 30.58
C GLU A 337 19.90 45.36 29.20
N VAL A 338 21.22 45.13 29.18
CA VAL A 338 22.07 45.19 27.97
C VAL A 338 22.62 43.80 27.58
N ARG A 339 22.31 42.76 28.36
CA ARG A 339 22.79 41.39 28.14
C ARG A 339 22.35 40.88 26.76
N GLY A 340 23.32 40.49 25.92
CA GLY A 340 23.06 40.04 24.54
C GLY A 340 22.74 41.14 23.52
N ARG A 341 22.83 42.42 23.92
CA ARG A 341 22.66 43.61 23.06
C ARG A 341 23.83 44.60 23.14
N GLY A 342 24.60 44.57 24.23
CA GLY A 342 25.75 45.42 24.46
C GLY A 342 27.07 44.74 24.11
N ILE A 343 28.03 45.55 23.67
CA ILE A 343 29.44 45.18 23.46
C ILE A 343 30.33 46.33 23.93
N GLU A 344 31.43 45.99 24.58
CA GLU A 344 32.43 46.94 25.08
C GLU A 344 33.74 46.75 24.34
N LEU A 345 34.39 47.84 23.95
CA LEU A 345 35.69 47.84 23.26
C LEU A 345 36.66 48.77 23.97
N MET A 346 37.82 48.24 24.39
CA MET A 346 38.92 49.05 24.92
C MET A 346 39.72 49.71 23.78
N HIS A 347 39.50 51.00 23.55
CA HIS A 347 40.21 51.78 22.54
C HIS A 347 40.92 52.99 23.17
N ASN A 348 42.22 53.15 22.89
CA ASN A 348 43.08 54.22 23.44
C ASN A 348 42.98 54.35 24.97
N SER A 349 43.07 53.21 25.67
CA SER A 349 42.95 53.07 27.13
C SER A 349 41.62 53.55 27.73
N LYS A 350 40.56 53.66 26.91
CA LYS A 350 39.17 53.90 27.35
C LYS A 350 38.30 52.72 26.95
N ASN A 351 37.45 52.24 27.84
CA ASN A 351 36.38 51.30 27.47
C ASN A 351 35.21 52.09 26.86
N ILE A 352 34.72 51.65 25.70
CA ILE A 352 33.64 52.29 24.94
C ILE A 352 32.54 51.25 24.72
N ALA A 353 31.38 51.48 25.32
CA ALA A 353 30.20 50.64 25.17
C ALA A 353 29.38 51.03 23.91
N PHE A 354 28.86 50.02 23.23
CA PHE A 354 27.95 50.13 22.09
C PHE A 354 26.76 49.17 22.29
N THR A 355 25.60 49.51 21.73
CA THR A 355 24.37 48.69 21.83
C THR A 355 23.76 48.49 20.45
N TYR A 356 23.28 47.28 20.18
CA TYR A 356 22.65 46.84 18.93
C TYR A 356 21.45 45.93 19.20
N ASP A 357 20.70 45.53 18.17
CA ASP A 357 19.57 44.60 18.32
C ASP A 357 19.99 43.24 18.87
N LYS A 358 21.18 42.76 18.47
CA LYS A 358 21.79 41.53 18.96
C LYS A 358 23.31 41.64 18.94
N VAL A 359 23.96 41.09 19.97
CA VAL A 359 25.41 40.87 20.03
C VAL A 359 25.66 39.38 20.22
N PHE A 360 26.38 38.79 19.27
CA PHE A 360 26.90 37.44 19.33
C PHE A 360 28.35 37.44 19.82
N ASN A 361 28.58 36.72 20.90
CA ASN A 361 29.87 36.42 21.52
C ASN A 361 30.68 35.39 20.70
N PRO A 362 31.99 35.23 20.95
CA PRO A 362 32.85 34.30 20.22
C PRO A 362 32.37 32.84 20.24
N GLU A 363 31.63 32.45 21.27
CA GLU A 363 31.10 31.09 21.45
C GLU A 363 29.86 30.80 20.58
N ALA A 364 29.24 31.83 19.96
CA ALA A 364 28.03 31.67 19.16
C ALA A 364 28.29 30.92 17.84
N SER A 365 27.58 29.80 17.66
CA SER A 365 27.69 28.95 16.48
C SER A 365 27.02 29.58 15.24
N GLN A 366 27.15 28.90 14.09
CA GLN A 366 26.38 29.27 12.89
C GLN A 366 24.87 29.05 13.09
N GLU A 367 24.48 28.11 13.96
CA GLU A 367 23.08 27.76 14.24
C GLU A 367 22.41 28.86 15.08
N ASP A 368 23.04 29.26 16.19
CA ASP A 368 22.53 30.31 17.10
C ASP A 368 22.27 31.62 16.36
N ILE A 369 23.11 31.92 15.37
CA ILE A 369 22.96 33.08 14.50
C ILE A 369 21.84 32.84 13.48
N PHE A 370 21.80 31.69 12.82
CA PHE A 370 20.78 31.41 11.82
C PHE A 370 19.35 31.36 12.39
N ILE A 371 19.18 30.91 13.64
CA ILE A 371 17.88 30.93 14.34
C ILE A 371 17.26 32.34 14.36
N GLU A 372 18.05 33.38 14.65
CA GLU A 372 17.59 34.79 14.63
C GLU A 372 17.32 35.32 13.20
N ILE A 373 17.89 34.66 12.18
CA ILE A 373 17.77 35.02 10.75
C ILE A 373 16.60 34.29 10.06
N SER A 374 16.21 33.12 10.54
CA SER A 374 15.13 32.30 9.98
C SER A 374 13.82 33.07 9.73
N GLN A 375 13.53 34.06 10.57
CA GLN A 375 12.36 34.94 10.48
C GLN A 375 12.46 35.96 9.32
N LEU A 376 13.67 36.42 8.98
CA LEU A 376 13.91 37.22 7.77
C LEU A 376 13.83 36.35 6.51
N VAL A 377 14.37 35.13 6.55
CA VAL A 377 14.25 34.16 5.44
C VAL A 377 12.78 33.82 5.15
N GLN A 378 11.97 33.58 6.19
CA GLN A 378 10.53 33.39 6.05
C GLN A 378 9.81 34.62 5.46
N SER A 379 10.30 35.84 5.75
CA SER A 379 9.74 37.05 5.13
C SER A 379 9.96 37.07 3.61
N ALA A 380 11.06 36.52 3.09
CA ALA A 380 11.26 36.42 1.65
C ALA A 380 10.24 35.45 1.01
N LEU A 381 9.99 34.28 1.62
CA LEU A 381 8.95 33.34 1.18
C LEU A 381 7.54 33.94 1.20
N ASP A 382 7.22 34.77 2.20
CA ASP A 382 5.89 35.37 2.37
C ASP A 382 5.61 36.55 1.41
N GLY A 383 6.59 36.95 0.58
CA GLY A 383 6.45 37.98 -0.46
C GLY A 383 6.99 39.37 -0.10
N TYR A 384 8.07 39.43 0.69
CA TYR A 384 8.78 40.68 1.02
C TYR A 384 10.17 40.72 0.37
N LYS A 385 10.71 41.94 0.22
CA LYS A 385 12.13 42.15 -0.09
C LYS A 385 12.94 42.03 1.21
N VAL A 386 14.03 41.29 1.16
CA VAL A 386 14.90 41.01 2.31
C VAL A 386 16.35 41.21 1.87
N CYS A 387 17.15 41.87 2.72
CA CYS A 387 18.56 42.08 2.47
C CYS A 387 19.38 41.82 3.74
N ILE A 388 20.41 40.99 3.64
CA ILE A 388 21.35 40.73 4.73
C ILE A 388 22.76 40.97 4.20
N PHE A 389 23.49 41.90 4.80
CA PHE A 389 24.86 42.22 4.38
C PHE A 389 25.87 42.15 5.54
N ALA A 390 27.01 41.51 5.30
CA ALA A 390 28.12 41.45 6.24
C ALA A 390 29.13 42.57 6.00
N TYR A 391 29.50 43.30 7.05
CA TYR A 391 30.41 44.45 7.03
C TYR A 391 31.49 44.31 8.12
N GLY A 392 32.68 44.84 7.87
CA GLY A 392 33.80 44.84 8.80
C GLY A 392 35.14 44.69 8.09
N GLN A 393 36.24 44.71 8.83
CA GLN A 393 37.58 44.57 8.25
C GLN A 393 37.80 43.20 7.60
N THR A 394 38.83 43.07 6.79
CA THR A 394 39.38 41.78 6.39
C THR A 394 39.81 40.96 7.60
N GLY A 395 39.53 39.65 7.56
CA GLY A 395 39.78 38.73 8.66
C GLY A 395 38.79 38.80 9.84
N SER A 396 37.74 39.64 9.82
CA SER A 396 36.76 39.68 10.94
C SER A 396 35.64 38.63 10.89
N GLY A 397 35.56 37.83 9.82
CA GLY A 397 34.59 36.72 9.69
C GLY A 397 33.33 37.01 8.86
N LYS A 398 33.35 38.02 7.98
CA LYS A 398 32.25 38.32 7.04
C LYS A 398 31.85 37.12 6.17
N THR A 399 32.79 36.61 5.36
CA THR A 399 32.59 35.43 4.49
C THR A 399 32.27 34.15 5.29
N TYR A 400 32.81 34.00 6.50
CA TYR A 400 32.45 32.89 7.41
C TYR A 400 31.01 33.02 7.94
N THR A 401 30.46 34.24 8.04
CA THR A 401 29.05 34.46 8.38
C THR A 401 28.16 34.19 7.16
N MET A 402 28.52 34.70 5.98
CA MET A 402 27.70 34.57 4.78
C MET A 402 27.75 33.17 4.16
N MET A 403 28.94 32.61 3.91
CA MET A 403 29.13 31.29 3.28
C MET A 403 29.46 30.19 4.31
N GLY A 404 30.32 30.50 5.28
CA GLY A 404 30.81 29.53 6.27
C GLY A 404 31.90 28.61 5.72
N THR A 405 31.99 27.40 6.28
CA THR A 405 32.79 26.28 5.74
C THR A 405 31.89 25.10 5.38
N THR A 406 32.43 24.09 4.70
CA THR A 406 31.71 22.85 4.33
C THR A 406 31.03 22.18 5.53
N GLU A 407 31.71 22.14 6.67
CA GLU A 407 31.18 21.67 7.96
C GLU A 407 30.26 22.70 8.61
N LYS A 408 30.70 23.96 8.69
CA LYS A 408 30.05 25.03 9.46
C LYS A 408 29.40 26.02 8.49
N ARG A 409 28.37 25.52 7.79
CA ARG A 409 27.56 26.24 6.80
C ARG A 409 27.09 27.58 7.36
N GLY A 410 27.27 28.65 6.58
CA GLY A 410 26.87 30.02 6.91
C GLY A 410 25.43 30.35 6.49
N LEU A 411 25.09 31.64 6.49
CA LEU A 411 23.72 32.11 6.23
C LEU A 411 23.19 31.72 4.85
N ILE A 412 23.99 31.79 3.78
CA ILE A 412 23.54 31.51 2.41
C ILE A 412 23.01 30.07 2.26
N PRO A 413 23.81 29.01 2.49
CA PRO A 413 23.30 27.64 2.37
C PRO A 413 22.12 27.37 3.30
N ARG A 414 22.17 27.85 4.55
CA ARG A 414 21.09 27.65 5.54
C ARG A 414 19.78 28.34 5.17
N SER A 415 19.84 29.56 4.64
CA SER A 415 18.66 30.25 4.11
C SER A 415 18.04 29.48 2.96
N LEU A 416 18.85 28.84 2.11
CA LEU A 416 18.39 28.05 0.97
C LEU A 416 17.80 26.71 1.41
N GLU A 417 18.41 26.03 2.37
CA GLU A 417 17.88 24.82 3.03
C GLU A 417 16.46 25.09 3.56
N GLN A 418 16.29 26.10 4.43
CA GLN A 418 14.98 26.50 4.96
C GLN A 418 13.99 26.88 3.84
N ILE A 419 14.44 27.58 2.79
CA ILE A 419 13.59 28.00 1.66
C ILE A 419 13.07 26.80 0.87
N PHE A 420 13.92 25.83 0.54
CA PHE A 420 13.49 24.64 -0.19
C PHE A 420 12.58 23.76 0.67
N GLU A 421 12.95 23.48 1.93
CA GLU A 421 12.11 22.72 2.89
C GLU A 421 10.72 23.35 3.09
N THR A 422 10.66 24.67 3.28
CA THR A 422 9.38 25.39 3.46
C THR A 422 8.58 25.46 2.16
N SER A 423 9.24 25.52 1.00
CA SER A 423 8.54 25.46 -0.29
C SER A 423 7.91 24.07 -0.53
N GLN A 424 8.60 22.99 -0.14
CA GLN A 424 8.12 21.62 -0.27
C GLN A 424 6.95 21.33 0.67
N SER A 425 7.03 21.72 1.95
CA SER A 425 5.92 21.51 2.89
C SER A 425 4.64 22.24 2.46
N LYS A 426 4.77 23.45 1.87
CA LYS A 426 3.63 24.23 1.34
C LYS A 426 3.06 23.72 0.00
N LEU A 427 3.67 22.74 -0.67
CA LEU A 427 3.04 22.05 -1.83
C LEU A 427 1.72 21.39 -1.43
N SER A 428 1.64 20.80 -0.23
CA SER A 428 0.41 20.21 0.33
C SER A 428 -0.73 21.23 0.46
N GLN A 429 -0.40 22.50 0.67
CA GLN A 429 -1.32 23.63 0.79
C GLN A 429 -1.65 24.27 -0.57
N GLY A 430 -1.20 23.68 -1.68
CA GLY A 430 -1.41 24.17 -3.03
C GLY A 430 -0.45 25.28 -3.49
N TRP A 431 0.61 25.59 -2.75
CA TRP A 431 1.64 26.56 -3.19
C TRP A 431 2.67 25.89 -4.08
N LYS A 432 2.82 26.38 -5.32
CA LYS A 432 3.96 26.07 -6.19
C LYS A 432 4.92 27.25 -6.22
N TYR A 433 6.22 26.98 -6.10
CA TYR A 433 7.27 27.99 -6.12
C TYR A 433 8.20 27.80 -7.31
N LYS A 434 8.52 28.89 -8.01
CA LYS A 434 9.66 29.01 -8.92
C LYS A 434 10.71 29.90 -8.27
N MET A 435 11.96 29.44 -8.26
CA MET A 435 13.07 30.19 -7.68
C MET A 435 14.15 30.44 -8.73
N GLN A 436 14.79 31.61 -8.65
CA GLN A 436 15.86 31.98 -9.57
C GLN A 436 17.05 32.56 -8.81
N ALA A 437 18.24 32.01 -9.01
CA ALA A 437 19.49 32.49 -8.41
C ALA A 437 20.29 33.34 -9.40
N SER A 438 20.99 34.33 -8.88
CA SER A 438 21.99 35.11 -9.62
C SER A 438 23.11 35.53 -8.66
N MET A 439 24.35 35.56 -9.16
CA MET A 439 25.53 35.88 -8.37
C MET A 439 26.44 36.85 -9.13
N LEU A 440 26.81 37.96 -8.49
CA LEU A 440 27.71 38.94 -9.08
C LEU A 440 28.77 39.43 -8.09
N GLU A 441 29.84 39.97 -8.66
CA GLU A 441 30.94 40.62 -7.97
C GLU A 441 30.99 42.10 -8.37
N ILE A 442 31.08 43.00 -7.40
CA ILE A 442 31.39 44.41 -7.62
C ILE A 442 32.84 44.65 -7.22
N TYR A 443 33.69 44.85 -8.23
CA TYR A 443 35.12 45.11 -8.09
C TYR A 443 35.49 46.37 -8.87
N ASN A 444 36.22 47.30 -8.25
CA ASN A 444 36.64 48.56 -8.88
C ASN A 444 35.49 49.30 -9.61
N GLU A 445 34.33 49.45 -8.95
CA GLU A 445 33.10 50.05 -9.50
C GLU A 445 32.56 49.41 -10.81
N THR A 446 33.06 48.22 -11.16
CA THR A 446 32.64 47.40 -12.30
C THR A 446 31.85 46.19 -11.78
N ILE A 447 30.83 45.76 -12.52
CA ILE A 447 30.02 44.59 -12.18
C ILE A 447 30.48 43.41 -13.04
N ARG A 448 30.75 42.27 -12.41
CA ARG A 448 31.13 41.02 -13.05
C ARG A 448 30.13 39.92 -12.69
N ASP A 449 29.64 39.22 -13.71
CA ASP A 449 28.86 37.99 -13.56
C ASP A 449 29.78 36.86 -13.07
N LEU A 450 29.33 36.09 -12.08
CA LEU A 450 30.09 34.95 -11.52
C LEU A 450 29.63 33.58 -12.04
N LEU A 451 28.50 33.52 -12.75
CA LEU A 451 27.90 32.30 -13.30
C LEU A 451 28.09 32.19 -14.82
N SER A 452 28.24 33.32 -15.52
CA SER A 452 28.60 33.33 -16.95
C SER A 452 29.97 32.72 -17.20
N SER A 453 30.04 31.75 -18.11
CA SER A 453 31.30 31.19 -18.63
C SER A 453 32.02 32.11 -19.63
N SER A 454 31.49 33.32 -19.88
CA SER A 454 32.01 34.28 -20.84
C SER A 454 32.14 35.68 -20.21
N ASN A 455 33.15 36.45 -20.62
CA ASN A 455 33.28 37.84 -20.21
C ASN A 455 32.21 38.70 -20.90
N SER A 456 31.03 38.77 -20.29
CA SER A 456 29.97 39.71 -20.65
C SER A 456 30.51 41.15 -20.69
N GLY A 457 29.95 41.98 -21.58
CA GLY A 457 30.29 43.41 -21.65
C GLY A 457 29.91 44.17 -20.36
N SER A 458 30.23 45.47 -20.31
CA SER A 458 29.98 46.32 -19.13
C SER A 458 28.55 46.20 -18.60
N LEU A 459 28.38 45.52 -17.47
CA LEU A 459 27.10 45.30 -16.83
C LEU A 459 26.67 46.51 -16.01
N ASP A 460 25.42 46.94 -16.19
CA ASP A 460 24.87 48.15 -15.57
C ASP A 460 23.57 47.88 -14.81
N ILE A 461 23.36 48.59 -13.70
CA ILE A 461 22.17 48.44 -12.86
C ILE A 461 21.02 49.29 -13.42
N ARG A 462 19.86 48.67 -13.57
CA ARG A 462 18.57 49.32 -13.85
C ARG A 462 17.59 49.00 -12.72
N HIS A 463 16.51 49.79 -12.65
CA HIS A 463 15.39 49.54 -11.75
C HIS A 463 14.12 49.27 -12.58
N ASP A 464 13.26 48.38 -12.09
CA ASP A 464 11.93 48.15 -12.66
C ASP A 464 10.87 49.10 -12.06
N ALA A 465 9.65 49.06 -12.59
CA ALA A 465 8.53 49.85 -12.09
C ALA A 465 8.12 49.50 -10.64
N ASN A 466 8.49 48.29 -10.17
CA ASN A 466 8.24 47.79 -8.82
C ASN A 466 9.39 48.12 -7.86
N SER A 467 10.29 49.03 -8.26
CA SER A 467 11.49 49.46 -7.53
C SER A 467 12.39 48.30 -7.11
N ASN A 468 12.57 47.30 -7.98
CA ASN A 468 13.60 46.26 -7.85
C ASN A 468 14.80 46.60 -8.73
N SER A 469 16.00 46.38 -8.23
CA SER A 469 17.21 46.38 -9.05
C SER A 469 17.30 45.12 -9.91
N TYR A 470 17.79 45.29 -11.13
CA TYR A 470 18.22 44.21 -11.99
C TYR A 470 19.39 44.67 -12.86
N VAL A 471 20.19 43.72 -13.32
CA VAL A 471 21.35 43.97 -14.18
C VAL A 471 21.06 43.27 -15.51
N PRO A 472 20.77 43.99 -16.61
CA PRO A 472 20.53 43.37 -17.91
C PRO A 472 21.80 42.64 -18.38
N GLY A 473 21.66 41.41 -18.85
CA GLY A 473 22.79 40.58 -19.27
C GLY A 473 23.52 39.86 -18.12
N LEU A 474 23.04 39.97 -16.87
CA LEU A 474 23.44 39.07 -15.79
C LEU A 474 22.77 37.70 -15.96
N THR A 475 23.53 36.63 -15.76
CA THR A 475 23.05 35.25 -15.76
C THR A 475 22.09 35.02 -14.58
N VAL A 476 20.89 34.58 -14.90
CA VAL A 476 19.85 34.19 -13.93
C VAL A 476 19.53 32.71 -14.19
N VAL A 477 19.72 31.88 -13.17
CA VAL A 477 19.55 30.43 -13.25
C VAL A 477 18.30 30.04 -12.48
N ASP A 478 17.37 29.33 -13.12
CA ASP A 478 16.25 28.68 -12.43
C ASP A 478 16.80 27.57 -11.53
N VAL A 479 16.37 27.49 -10.27
CA VAL A 479 16.90 26.53 -9.28
C VAL A 479 15.78 25.79 -8.55
N CYS A 480 15.92 24.46 -8.48
CA CYS A 480 14.95 23.52 -7.94
C CYS A 480 15.45 22.77 -6.70
N SER A 481 16.76 22.74 -6.44
CA SER A 481 17.33 22.07 -5.26
C SER A 481 18.51 22.80 -4.63
N ILE A 482 18.77 22.51 -3.35
CA ILE A 482 19.95 22.98 -2.62
C ILE A 482 21.27 22.52 -3.27
N ASN A 483 21.28 21.38 -3.96
CA ASN A 483 22.46 20.85 -4.63
C ASN A 483 22.86 21.71 -5.83
N GLU A 484 21.89 22.16 -6.63
CA GLU A 484 22.13 23.09 -7.74
C GLU A 484 22.70 24.42 -7.22
N VAL A 485 22.12 25.01 -6.17
CA VAL A 485 22.65 26.28 -5.66
C VAL A 485 24.02 26.10 -5.01
N SER A 486 24.30 24.94 -4.39
CA SER A 486 25.63 24.60 -3.88
C SER A 486 26.67 24.51 -4.99
N PHE A 487 26.33 23.92 -6.14
CA PHE A 487 27.17 23.91 -7.33
C PHE A 487 27.39 25.32 -7.90
N LEU A 488 26.34 26.15 -7.99
CA LEU A 488 26.47 27.56 -8.41
C LEU A 488 27.36 28.37 -7.45
N LEU A 489 27.30 28.11 -6.14
CA LEU A 489 28.16 28.77 -5.14
C LEU A 489 29.63 28.33 -5.29
N GLN A 490 29.87 27.06 -5.60
CA GLN A 490 31.21 26.54 -5.90
C GLN A 490 31.76 27.14 -7.21
N GLN A 491 30.93 27.22 -8.26
CA GLN A 491 31.26 27.86 -9.53
C GLN A 491 31.60 29.34 -9.32
N ALA A 492 30.76 30.09 -8.60
CA ALA A 492 31.00 31.50 -8.30
C ALA A 492 32.30 31.71 -7.48
N ALA A 493 32.60 30.82 -6.53
CA ALA A 493 33.87 30.84 -5.79
C ALA A 493 35.09 30.58 -6.70
N GLN A 494 34.97 29.72 -7.72
CA GLN A 494 36.00 29.52 -8.74
C GLN A 494 36.14 30.74 -9.68
N SER A 495 35.02 31.34 -10.10
CA SER A 495 35.02 32.59 -10.88
C SER A 495 35.72 33.74 -10.14
N ARG A 496 35.60 33.81 -8.81
CA ARG A 496 36.31 34.76 -7.93
C ARG A 496 37.78 34.41 -7.64
N SER A 497 38.26 33.20 -7.95
CA SER A 497 39.67 32.81 -7.74
C SER A 497 40.50 32.77 -9.02
N VAL A 498 39.87 32.47 -10.16
CA VAL A 498 40.51 32.46 -11.49
C VAL A 498 40.68 33.87 -12.09
N GLY A 499 40.03 34.88 -11.49
CA GLY A 499 39.92 36.26 -12.01
C GLY A 499 41.21 36.86 -12.58
N TRP A 500 42.25 37.00 -11.77
CA TRP A 500 43.58 37.43 -12.19
C TRP A 500 44.67 36.73 -11.35
N THR A 501 45.61 36.07 -12.00
CA THR A 501 46.72 35.38 -11.33
C THR A 501 47.71 36.34 -10.66
N GLN A 502 48.23 35.95 -9.49
CA GLN A 502 49.19 36.69 -8.65
C GLN A 502 48.64 37.83 -7.77
N MET A 503 47.66 37.54 -6.91
CA MET A 503 47.84 37.63 -5.44
C MET A 503 46.57 37.20 -4.67
N ASN A 504 46.74 36.43 -3.60
CA ASN A 504 45.67 35.64 -2.96
C ASN A 504 44.73 36.44 -2.03
N GLU A 505 44.16 37.55 -2.51
CA GLU A 505 43.35 38.46 -1.67
C GLU A 505 42.14 39.09 -2.39
N GLN A 506 41.55 38.42 -3.40
CA GLN A 506 40.43 38.99 -4.17
C GLN A 506 39.12 39.12 -3.36
N SER A 507 38.84 38.20 -2.42
CA SER A 507 37.58 38.16 -1.67
C SER A 507 37.43 39.29 -0.64
N SER A 508 38.54 39.82 -0.10
CA SER A 508 38.54 41.03 0.75
C SER A 508 38.33 42.31 -0.05
N ARG A 509 38.54 42.28 -1.37
CA ARG A 509 38.68 43.47 -2.23
C ARG A 509 37.49 43.72 -3.15
N SER A 510 36.43 42.92 -3.04
CA SER A 510 35.25 42.96 -3.89
C SER A 510 33.99 42.62 -3.10
N HIS A 511 32.86 43.21 -3.47
CA HIS A 511 31.56 42.89 -2.86
C HIS A 511 30.91 41.74 -3.62
N PHE A 512 30.51 40.70 -2.92
CA PHE A 512 29.72 39.61 -3.47
C PHE A 512 28.24 39.86 -3.20
N VAL A 513 27.41 39.71 -4.23
CA VAL A 513 25.95 39.78 -4.12
C VAL A 513 25.37 38.47 -4.63
N PHE A 514 24.80 37.68 -3.72
CA PHE A 514 23.89 36.60 -4.03
C PHE A 514 22.45 37.14 -3.98
N THR A 515 21.68 36.94 -5.05
CA THR A 515 20.26 37.30 -5.08
C THR A 515 19.44 36.08 -5.49
N LEU A 516 18.51 35.68 -4.62
CA LEU A 516 17.45 34.71 -4.91
C LEU A 516 16.12 35.46 -5.13
N ARG A 517 15.49 35.22 -6.27
CA ARG A 517 14.11 35.66 -6.57
C ARG A 517 13.18 34.49 -6.32
N ILE A 518 12.10 34.72 -5.58
CA ILE A 518 11.12 33.71 -5.17
C ILE A 518 9.75 34.11 -5.75
N TYR A 519 9.17 33.25 -6.57
CA TYR A 519 7.85 33.45 -7.17
C TYR A 519 6.94 32.33 -6.69
N GLY A 520 5.96 32.64 -5.83
CA GLY A 520 5.01 31.67 -5.29
C GLY A 520 3.61 31.90 -5.84
N VAL A 521 2.93 30.84 -6.27
CA VAL A 521 1.53 30.84 -6.71
C VAL A 521 0.77 29.78 -5.95
N ASN A 522 -0.36 30.12 -5.34
CA ASN A 522 -1.27 29.17 -4.73
C ASN A 522 -2.41 28.80 -5.70
N GLU A 523 -2.51 27.54 -6.09
CA GLU A 523 -3.50 27.08 -7.07
C GLU A 523 -4.92 26.96 -6.50
N LYS A 524 -5.07 26.79 -5.17
CA LYS A 524 -6.39 26.74 -4.51
C LYS A 524 -7.03 28.12 -4.33
N THR A 525 -6.25 29.21 -4.33
CA THR A 525 -6.70 30.56 -3.95
C THR A 525 -6.30 31.67 -4.92
N GLU A 526 -5.67 31.32 -6.04
CA GLU A 526 -5.03 32.23 -7.02
C GLU A 526 -4.03 33.26 -6.44
N GLN A 527 -3.66 33.17 -5.15
CA GLN A 527 -2.72 34.13 -4.54
C GLN A 527 -1.33 34.04 -5.17
N GLN A 528 -0.76 35.20 -5.52
CA GLN A 528 0.62 35.32 -5.99
C GLN A 528 1.47 36.12 -5.02
N VAL A 529 2.70 35.66 -4.78
CA VAL A 529 3.72 36.35 -3.98
C VAL A 529 5.03 36.45 -4.75
N GLN A 530 5.68 37.62 -4.66
CA GLN A 530 7.03 37.82 -5.18
C GLN A 530 7.97 38.25 -4.04
N GLY A 531 8.91 37.37 -3.69
CA GLY A 531 9.96 37.60 -2.72
C GLY A 531 11.32 37.83 -3.37
N VAL A 532 12.20 38.56 -2.68
CA VAL A 532 13.60 38.71 -3.07
C VAL A 532 14.47 38.63 -1.83
N LEU A 533 15.43 37.70 -1.80
CA LEU A 533 16.43 37.57 -0.75
C LEU A 533 17.81 37.93 -1.31
N ASN A 534 18.39 39.03 -0.81
CA ASN A 534 19.75 39.46 -1.14
C ASN A 534 20.67 39.13 0.03
N LEU A 535 21.74 38.38 -0.23
CA LEU A 535 22.75 37.98 0.76
C LEU A 535 24.11 38.47 0.25
N ILE A 536 24.72 39.40 0.98
CA ILE A 536 25.83 40.22 0.49
C ILE A 536 27.04 40.11 1.43
N ASP A 537 28.20 39.75 0.88
CA ASP A 537 29.49 39.76 1.59
C ASP A 537 30.30 40.96 1.06
N LEU A 538 30.38 42.04 1.85
CA LEU A 538 31.04 43.27 1.43
C LEU A 538 32.57 43.12 1.44
N ALA A 539 33.26 44.01 0.76
CA ALA A 539 34.71 44.17 0.86
C ALA A 539 35.16 44.62 2.28
N GLY A 540 36.46 44.56 2.54
CA GLY A 540 37.09 45.05 3.77
C GLY A 540 36.85 46.54 4.03
N SER A 541 36.51 46.89 5.27
CA SER A 541 36.31 48.28 5.72
C SER A 541 37.59 48.98 6.20
N GLU A 542 38.74 48.32 6.13
CA GLU A 542 40.03 48.83 6.58
C GLU A 542 40.53 50.04 5.76
N ARG A 543 41.15 50.99 6.48
CA ARG A 543 41.60 52.25 5.88
C ARG A 543 42.89 52.09 5.05
N LEU A 544 42.90 52.76 3.90
CA LEU A 544 44.06 52.98 3.00
C LEU A 544 45.41 53.15 3.73
N SER A 545 45.43 53.92 4.82
CA SER A 545 46.63 54.25 5.61
C SER A 545 47.37 53.06 6.23
N LYS A 546 46.72 51.89 6.37
CA LYS A 546 47.37 50.64 6.82
C LYS A 546 47.89 49.76 5.68
N SER A 547 47.47 50.01 4.44
CA SER A 547 47.71 49.10 3.30
C SER A 547 49.11 49.19 2.69
N GLY A 548 49.80 50.33 2.85
CA GLY A 548 51.07 50.61 2.15
C GLY A 548 50.96 50.58 0.61
N SER A 549 49.75 50.60 0.05
CA SER A 549 49.51 50.33 -1.37
C SER A 549 50.00 51.46 -2.30
N THR A 550 50.62 51.06 -3.41
CA THR A 550 51.13 51.94 -4.47
C THR A 550 50.65 51.46 -5.84
N GLY A 551 50.77 52.30 -6.87
CA GLY A 551 50.34 51.98 -8.23
C GLY A 551 48.84 51.66 -8.31
N ASP A 552 48.47 50.67 -9.11
CA ASP A 552 47.06 50.29 -9.31
C ASP A 552 46.39 49.70 -8.07
N ARG A 553 47.16 49.15 -7.12
CA ARG A 553 46.63 48.70 -5.81
C ARG A 553 46.11 49.87 -4.97
N LEU A 554 46.64 51.08 -5.18
CA LEU A 554 46.11 52.29 -4.57
C LEU A 554 44.76 52.68 -5.18
N LYS A 555 44.60 52.57 -6.51
CA LYS A 555 43.33 52.82 -7.21
C LYS A 555 42.25 51.81 -6.79
N GLU A 556 42.60 50.53 -6.74
CA GLU A 556 41.77 49.44 -6.20
C GLU A 556 41.28 49.77 -4.78
N THR A 557 42.20 50.08 -3.87
CA THR A 557 41.87 50.35 -2.46
C THR A 557 41.07 51.65 -2.29
N GLN A 558 41.27 52.64 -3.17
CA GLN A 558 40.43 53.83 -3.28
C GLN A 558 39.01 53.50 -3.76
N ALA A 559 38.84 52.63 -4.76
CA ALA A 559 37.51 52.24 -5.27
C ALA A 559 36.71 51.40 -4.24
N ILE A 560 37.38 50.50 -3.51
CA ILE A 560 36.80 49.77 -2.38
C ILE A 560 36.29 50.78 -1.33
N ASN A 561 37.15 51.70 -0.88
CA ASN A 561 36.77 52.70 0.11
C ASN A 561 35.66 53.64 -0.43
N LYS A 562 35.68 54.03 -1.70
CA LYS A 562 34.61 54.83 -2.35
C LYS A 562 33.24 54.17 -2.18
N SER A 563 33.14 52.86 -2.46
CA SER A 563 31.87 52.14 -2.37
C SER A 563 31.31 52.05 -0.94
N LEU A 564 32.17 51.85 0.06
CA LEU A 564 31.77 51.83 1.47
C LEU A 564 31.51 53.23 2.05
N SER A 565 32.23 54.25 1.58
CA SER A 565 31.93 55.66 1.86
C SER A 565 30.57 56.07 1.29
N ALA A 566 30.28 55.72 0.03
CA ALA A 566 28.97 55.98 -0.57
C ALA A 566 27.83 55.30 0.22
N LEU A 567 28.04 54.06 0.70
CA LEU A 567 27.08 53.38 1.57
C LEU A 567 26.86 54.14 2.90
N ARG A 568 27.94 54.70 3.48
CA ARG A 568 27.85 55.55 4.67
C ARG A 568 27.14 56.88 4.39
N ASP A 569 27.37 57.50 3.23
CA ASP A 569 26.69 58.74 2.83
C ASP A 569 25.19 58.51 2.61
N VAL A 570 24.81 57.37 2.01
CA VAL A 570 23.42 56.92 1.84
C VAL A 570 22.74 56.70 3.19
N ILE A 571 23.34 55.93 4.10
CA ILE A 571 22.73 55.69 5.41
C ILE A 571 22.69 56.97 6.24
N CYS A 572 23.73 57.81 6.20
CA CYS A 572 23.72 59.13 6.84
C CYS A 572 22.61 60.03 6.27
N ALA A 573 22.34 59.99 4.97
CA ALA A 573 21.23 60.73 4.37
C ALA A 573 19.85 60.19 4.81
N LEU A 574 19.71 58.86 4.96
CA LEU A 574 18.48 58.20 5.44
C LEU A 574 18.20 58.48 6.92
N THR A 575 19.19 58.32 7.80
CA THR A 575 19.07 58.62 9.24
C THR A 575 18.73 60.10 9.47
N ASN A 576 19.30 61.01 8.68
CA ASN A 576 18.97 62.45 8.71
C ASN A 576 17.73 62.83 7.87
N LYS A 577 16.99 61.85 7.34
CA LYS A 577 15.71 62.00 6.60
C LYS A 577 15.79 63.06 5.47
N LYS A 578 16.91 63.10 4.73
CA LYS A 578 17.15 64.04 3.61
C LYS A 578 16.33 63.67 2.36
N ASP A 579 15.86 64.67 1.62
CA ASP A 579 15.05 64.47 0.41
C ASP A 579 15.80 63.71 -0.71
N HIS A 580 17.09 64.01 -0.89
CA HIS A 580 17.94 63.36 -1.89
C HIS A 580 18.93 62.38 -1.22
N ILE A 581 18.71 61.09 -1.45
CA ILE A 581 19.59 60.01 -1.02
C ILE A 581 20.55 59.64 -2.16
N PRO A 582 21.88 59.69 -1.98
CA PRO A 582 22.87 59.61 -3.07
C PRO A 582 23.18 58.17 -3.56
N TYR A 583 22.15 57.36 -3.81
CA TYR A 583 22.29 55.95 -4.21
C TYR A 583 23.19 55.71 -5.43
N ARG A 584 23.30 56.69 -6.35
CA ARG A 584 24.11 56.57 -7.57
C ARG A 584 25.61 56.81 -7.38
N ASN A 585 26.09 57.16 -6.18
CA ASN A 585 27.51 57.44 -5.93
C ASN A 585 28.42 56.20 -6.09
N SER A 586 27.87 55.00 -5.90
CA SER A 586 28.54 53.72 -6.17
C SER A 586 27.59 52.71 -6.81
N LYS A 587 28.12 51.75 -7.59
CA LYS A 587 27.34 50.57 -8.03
C LYS A 587 26.76 49.81 -6.82
N LEU A 588 27.48 49.73 -5.70
CA LEU A 588 27.03 49.05 -4.47
C LEU A 588 25.76 49.71 -3.90
N THR A 589 25.76 51.03 -3.75
CA THR A 589 24.59 51.76 -3.26
C THR A 589 23.43 51.74 -4.25
N HIS A 590 23.73 51.65 -5.55
CA HIS A 590 22.71 51.62 -6.59
C HIS A 590 22.00 50.25 -6.64
N ILE A 591 22.70 49.12 -6.41
CA ILE A 591 22.04 47.80 -6.29
C ILE A 591 21.34 47.62 -4.93
N LEU A 592 21.84 48.25 -3.86
CA LEU A 592 21.21 48.27 -2.53
C LEU A 592 20.01 49.22 -2.40
N GLN A 593 19.72 50.05 -3.40
CA GLN A 593 18.65 51.04 -3.33
C GLN A 593 17.25 50.47 -2.98
N PRO A 594 16.81 49.31 -3.52
CA PRO A 594 15.57 48.65 -3.08
C PRO A 594 15.62 48.16 -1.64
N CYS A 595 16.80 47.71 -1.20
CA CYS A 595 17.03 47.13 0.12
C CYS A 595 17.00 48.18 1.23
N LEU A 596 17.47 49.39 0.92
CA LEU A 596 17.46 50.56 1.82
C LEU A 596 16.21 51.44 1.60
N GLY A 597 15.17 50.89 0.96
CA GLY A 597 13.84 51.50 0.83
C GLY A 597 12.85 51.01 1.90
N LYS A 598 11.67 51.63 1.95
CA LYS A 598 10.59 51.30 2.91
C LYS A 598 10.10 49.85 2.75
N ASP A 599 9.95 49.39 1.52
CA ASP A 599 9.39 48.07 1.19
C ASP A 599 10.39 46.90 1.31
N SER A 600 11.35 47.00 2.24
CA SER A 600 12.40 46.00 2.46
C SER A 600 12.74 45.82 3.95
N LYS A 601 13.04 44.57 4.32
CA LYS A 601 13.52 44.17 5.65
C LYS A 601 15.03 43.90 5.57
N THR A 602 15.81 44.78 6.18
CA THR A 602 17.26 44.84 6.01
C THR A 602 17.99 44.61 7.32
N LEU A 603 19.05 43.79 7.26
CA LEU A 603 19.93 43.49 8.37
C LEU A 603 21.38 43.71 7.98
N MET A 604 22.09 44.50 8.80
CA MET A 604 23.53 44.59 8.79
C MET A 604 24.13 43.61 9.80
N PHE A 605 25.03 42.73 9.38
CA PHE A 605 26.00 42.12 10.27
C PHE A 605 27.24 43.01 10.37
N VAL A 606 27.63 43.40 11.58
CA VAL A 606 28.95 43.99 11.85
C VAL A 606 29.86 42.91 12.44
N ASN A 607 30.81 42.45 11.63
CA ASN A 607 31.78 41.40 11.97
C ASN A 607 33.04 42.02 12.57
N ILE A 608 33.42 41.56 13.76
CA ILE A 608 34.45 42.16 14.61
C ILE A 608 35.52 41.13 15.01
N SER A 609 36.79 41.53 14.95
CA SER A 609 37.90 40.77 15.56
C SER A 609 38.12 41.21 17.02
N PRO A 610 38.33 40.27 17.96
CA PRO A 610 38.64 40.57 19.36
C PRO A 610 40.08 41.02 19.62
N GLU A 611 40.97 40.94 18.62
CA GLU A 611 42.42 41.14 18.76
C GLU A 611 42.80 42.61 18.90
N ALA A 612 43.76 42.91 19.78
CA ALA A 612 44.28 44.27 19.99
C ALA A 612 44.77 44.98 18.72
N SER A 613 45.37 44.26 17.78
CA SER A 613 45.79 44.75 16.46
C SER A 613 44.64 45.30 15.61
N SER A 614 43.45 44.74 15.79
CA SER A 614 42.22 45.07 15.05
C SER A 614 41.42 46.19 15.72
N SER A 615 41.69 46.51 16.99
CA SER A 615 40.91 47.44 17.84
C SER A 615 40.48 48.75 17.16
N ALA A 616 41.36 49.39 16.39
CA ALA A 616 41.04 50.64 15.68
C ALA A 616 40.03 50.46 14.52
N GLU A 617 40.07 49.36 13.76
CA GLU A 617 39.09 49.09 12.71
C GLU A 617 37.80 48.50 13.31
N SER A 618 37.90 47.73 14.39
CA SER A 618 36.75 47.30 15.20
C SER A 618 35.99 48.52 15.74
N PHE A 619 36.66 49.53 16.29
CA PHE A 619 36.05 50.81 16.70
C PHE A 619 35.36 51.51 15.53
N CYS A 620 36.03 51.64 14.38
CA CYS A 620 35.44 52.26 13.19
C CYS A 620 34.21 51.50 12.65
N SER A 621 34.21 50.18 12.82
CA SER A 621 33.13 49.31 12.33
C SER A 621 31.92 49.35 13.26
N LEU A 622 32.13 49.30 14.58
CA LEU A 622 31.09 49.52 15.60
C LEU A 622 30.48 50.92 15.46
N GLN A 623 31.29 51.97 15.40
CA GLN A 623 30.80 53.36 15.25
C GLN A 623 29.97 53.55 13.97
N PHE A 624 30.35 52.93 12.85
CA PHE A 624 29.54 52.93 11.65
C PHE A 624 28.21 52.18 11.84
N ALA A 625 28.27 50.98 12.42
CA ALA A 625 27.10 50.15 12.71
C ALA A 625 26.10 50.86 13.64
N THR A 626 26.54 51.67 14.60
CA THR A 626 25.66 52.50 15.43
C THR A 626 24.87 53.51 14.59
N GLY A 627 25.50 54.14 13.60
CA GLY A 627 24.83 55.05 12.66
C GLY A 627 23.79 54.36 11.76
N VAL A 628 23.95 53.06 11.52
CA VAL A 628 22.95 52.20 10.84
C VAL A 628 21.82 51.83 11.80
N ASN A 629 22.13 51.52 13.07
CA ASN A 629 21.15 51.13 14.09
C ASN A 629 20.18 52.27 14.47
N SER A 630 20.53 53.53 14.19
CA SER A 630 19.64 54.69 14.35
C SER A 630 18.79 55.01 13.10
N CYS A 631 18.88 54.21 12.03
CA CYS A 631 18.24 54.51 10.74
C CYS A 631 16.81 53.97 10.65
N GLU A 632 15.83 54.70 11.17
CA GLU A 632 14.41 54.38 10.99
C GLU A 632 13.92 54.59 9.54
N ILE A 633 13.48 53.52 8.89
CA ILE A 633 12.77 53.57 7.60
C ILE A 633 11.36 52.99 7.81
N GLY A 634 10.32 53.75 7.45
CA GLY A 634 8.91 53.40 7.70
C GLY A 634 8.43 52.11 7.01
N SER A 635 7.28 51.59 7.49
CA SER A 635 6.67 50.26 7.21
C SER A 635 6.78 49.70 5.80
N SER A 636 6.88 48.37 5.70
CA SER A 636 7.22 47.64 4.48
C SER A 636 6.01 47.04 3.77
N ARG A 637 5.76 47.42 2.51
CA ARG A 637 4.59 46.92 1.76
C ARG A 637 4.87 45.59 1.06
N ARG A 638 4.03 44.58 1.33
CA ARG A 638 4.03 43.27 0.65
C ARG A 638 3.77 43.42 -0.85
N GLN A 639 4.50 42.69 -1.70
CA GLN A 639 4.21 42.60 -3.14
C GLN A 639 3.28 41.41 -3.41
N SER A 640 1.98 41.62 -3.21
CA SER A 640 0.90 40.70 -3.58
C SER A 640 0.10 41.24 -4.75
N LEU A 641 0.02 40.48 -5.84
CA LEU A 641 -0.88 40.74 -6.96
C LEU A 641 -2.04 39.75 -6.89
N THR A 642 -3.23 40.22 -6.52
CA THR A 642 -4.47 39.55 -6.90
C THR A 642 -4.76 39.88 -8.36
N ARG A 643 -5.24 38.88 -9.11
CA ARG A 643 -5.63 39.07 -10.51
C ARG A 643 -6.84 40.00 -10.56
N ALA A 644 -6.66 41.21 -11.09
CA ALA A 644 -7.76 42.14 -11.25
C ALA A 644 -8.84 41.53 -12.15
N GLU A 645 -10.08 41.50 -11.67
CA GLU A 645 -11.22 40.96 -12.43
C GLU A 645 -11.34 41.69 -13.76
N SER A 646 -11.21 40.94 -14.87
CA SER A 646 -11.53 41.43 -16.20
C SER A 646 -13.03 41.66 -16.28
N ARG A 647 -13.47 42.89 -15.98
CA ARG A 647 -14.88 43.31 -16.07
C ARG A 647 -15.44 43.05 -17.46
N LEU A 648 -16.10 41.91 -17.62
CA LEU A 648 -17.00 41.63 -18.74
C LEU A 648 -18.23 42.51 -18.58
N SER A 649 -18.11 43.74 -19.09
CA SER A 649 -19.21 44.70 -19.17
C SER A 649 -20.22 44.23 -20.21
N TYR A 650 -21.17 43.40 -19.79
CA TYR A 650 -22.44 43.27 -20.50
C TYR A 650 -23.25 44.55 -20.26
N GLY A 651 -23.40 45.36 -21.33
CA GLY A 651 -24.16 46.60 -21.39
C GLY A 651 -24.28 47.04 -22.84
#